data_AF-A0A9P3B843-F1
#
_entry.id   AF-A0A9P3B843-F1
#
_cell.length_a   1.000
_cell.length_b   1.000
_cell.length_c   1.000
_cell.angle_alpha   90.00
_cell.angle_beta   90.00
_cell.angle_gamma   90.00
#
_symmetry.space_group_name_H-M   'P 1'
#
loop_
_entity.id
_entity.type
_entity.pdbx_description
1 polymer ?
#
loop_
_entity_poly.entity_id
_entity_poly.type
_entity_poly.pdbx_seq_one_letter_code
_entity_poly.pdbx_strand_id
1 'polypeptide(L)'
;MSNTRYLPHAYQQYEAALRYSSAALSEISPSNCNALYACAALGFIFELGSTHDSKSLLYASDGALAPWFIHVRGVRTIIHSSWHHLESGALKPIFRRQFQNGNVAGLEQNLHGFMEHIRSTEPEDEAFSVYYPGIDPEQWRLATRKADAFIAELKITEKAALLTGNLSDLACGGVINAIPRLNFSGLCLQDGPSGIRTADLASVFSAGVSIGATWDPELMYERGRAMGREFRGKGAHVLLGPVTGPLGRNPLGGRNWEGFSVDPYLAGIAASATVRGIQDSGVQACAKHFIGNEQETQRSDGFINGVHVDAVSSNIDNRTLRELYAWPFADAVRAGTASIMCSYNRLNNIYACENNEALNGMLKDELGFQGYVMSDWFATHSGAKAINAGLDMSMPGPISQYDPTSSYFGANLVNAVESGDVSAERLNDMVRRLPADMSIPPSRDVRANHGKLIRKHGAAGTVLLKNTNNTLPLKSPRIIAVFGNDAEDISRGSAVPLGPAYAPPQGVEMGVQAMGGGSGSGRLSYLVSPLDALRSRAASSDNNMRIQYVTDNSVVANADFSGIYPFPDICLVFLKSYATETIDRSSFEADWNSTAVVNAVASYCPSRKTVVITHSAGINTMPWAENPNVTAILAAHYPGQEAGNSIVDILFGDVNPSGHLPYTIAQNEADYPTALFNVTDPAQATNSAAWQSNFSEGLLIDYRHFDANDITPLYEFGFGLSYTSFDLARELEV
;
A
#
# COMPACT_ATOMS: atom_id res chain seq x y z
N MET A 1 4.82 7.21 -26.86
CA MET A 1 5.54 5.91 -26.94
C MET A 1 7.00 6.18 -27.29
N SER A 2 7.87 5.25 -26.86
CA SER A 2 9.32 5.09 -27.10
C SER A 2 10.31 5.65 -26.07
N ASN A 3 11.02 4.69 -25.46
CA ASN A 3 12.41 4.71 -24.95
C ASN A 3 12.69 4.74 -23.43
N THR A 4 12.19 3.71 -22.73
CA THR A 4 12.75 3.18 -21.47
C THR A 4 13.72 2.01 -21.71
N ARG A 5 14.78 2.21 -22.52
CA ARG A 5 15.81 1.17 -22.79
C ARG A 5 17.20 1.44 -22.20
N TYR A 6 17.42 2.51 -21.44
CA TYR A 6 18.78 2.94 -21.07
C TYR A 6 19.30 2.50 -19.68
N LEU A 7 18.44 2.03 -18.77
CA LEU A 7 18.85 1.69 -17.39
C LEU A 7 19.72 0.43 -17.24
N PRO A 8 19.50 -0.69 -17.98
CA PRO A 8 20.29 -1.90 -17.79
C PRO A 8 21.77 -1.74 -18.20
N HIS A 9 22.04 -0.90 -19.20
CA HIS A 9 23.39 -0.69 -19.73
C HIS A 9 24.25 0.20 -18.83
N ALA A 10 23.64 1.20 -18.18
CA ALA A 10 24.32 2.06 -17.22
C ALA A 10 24.74 1.31 -15.93
N TYR A 11 23.89 0.38 -15.46
CA TYR A 11 24.19 -0.46 -14.30
C TYR A 11 25.32 -1.46 -14.58
N GLN A 12 25.36 -2.06 -15.78
CA GLN A 12 26.45 -2.94 -16.19
C GLN A 12 27.79 -2.21 -16.34
N GLN A 13 27.78 -0.94 -16.77
CA GLN A 13 28.99 -0.12 -16.84
C GLN A 13 29.48 0.32 -15.44
N TYR A 14 28.56 0.57 -14.50
CA TYR A 14 28.89 0.85 -13.10
C TYR A 14 29.50 -0.38 -12.39
N GLU A 15 28.95 -1.58 -12.59
CA GLU A 15 29.55 -2.82 -12.09
C GLU A 15 30.94 -3.09 -12.68
N ALA A 16 31.14 -2.82 -13.97
CA ALA A 16 32.45 -2.99 -14.61
C ALA A 16 33.50 -2.02 -14.02
N ALA A 17 33.13 -0.76 -13.77
CA ALA A 17 34.00 0.24 -13.14
C ALA A 17 34.37 -0.16 -11.69
N LEU A 18 33.42 -0.69 -10.93
CA LEU A 18 33.67 -1.19 -9.56
C LEU A 18 34.62 -2.39 -9.56
N ARG A 19 34.47 -3.35 -10.50
CA ARG A 19 35.36 -4.51 -10.63
C ARG A 19 36.78 -4.14 -11.06
N TYR A 20 36.94 -3.13 -11.91
CA TYR A 20 38.28 -2.62 -12.27
C TYR A 20 38.95 -1.86 -11.11
N SER A 21 38.16 -1.10 -10.33
CA SER A 21 38.66 -0.42 -9.14
C SER A 21 39.15 -1.40 -8.06
N SER A 22 38.46 -2.54 -7.86
CA SER A 22 38.85 -3.53 -6.85
C SER A 22 40.18 -4.23 -7.16
N ALA A 23 40.56 -4.36 -8.44
CA ALA A 23 41.84 -4.93 -8.85
C ALA A 23 43.03 -3.99 -8.62
N ALA A 24 42.82 -2.67 -8.65
CA ALA A 24 43.84 -1.66 -8.33
C ALA A 24 43.99 -1.40 -6.81
N LEU A 25 43.02 -1.85 -6.01
CA LEU A 25 42.89 -1.56 -4.57
C LEU A 25 43.64 -2.53 -3.64
N SER A 26 44.29 -3.58 -4.16
CA SER A 26 44.99 -4.59 -3.34
C SER A 26 46.35 -4.14 -2.78
N GLU A 27 46.87 -2.96 -3.15
CA GLU A 27 48.21 -2.48 -2.77
C GLU A 27 48.24 -1.21 -1.89
N ILE A 28 47.10 -0.69 -1.43
CA ILE A 28 47.05 0.58 -0.67
C ILE A 28 46.63 0.34 0.80
N SER A 29 47.44 0.82 1.74
CA SER A 29 47.26 0.65 3.19
C SER A 29 45.99 1.36 3.74
N PRO A 30 45.28 0.79 4.74
CA PRO A 30 43.92 1.20 5.15
C PRO A 30 43.80 2.55 5.88
N SER A 31 44.89 3.29 6.11
CA SER A 31 44.88 4.45 7.01
C SER A 31 44.41 5.78 6.39
N ASN A 32 43.91 5.79 5.15
CA ASN A 32 43.45 7.02 4.49
C ASN A 32 42.26 6.78 3.53
N CYS A 33 41.11 6.36 4.09
CA CYS A 33 39.88 6.10 3.32
C CYS A 33 39.42 7.27 2.44
N ASN A 34 39.63 8.52 2.85
CA ASN A 34 39.19 9.69 2.07
C ASN A 34 40.02 9.91 0.79
N ALA A 35 41.30 9.52 0.79
CA ALA A 35 42.13 9.56 -0.42
C ALA A 35 41.78 8.42 -1.39
N LEU A 36 41.29 7.28 -0.87
CA LEU A 36 40.85 6.13 -1.68
C LEU A 36 39.62 6.46 -2.55
N TYR A 37 38.61 7.11 -1.97
CA TYR A 37 37.40 7.53 -2.69
C TYR A 37 37.68 8.64 -3.71
N ALA A 38 38.60 9.55 -3.39
CA ALA A 38 39.06 10.59 -4.31
C ALA A 38 39.76 9.99 -5.53
N CYS A 39 40.62 8.99 -5.35
CA CYS A 39 41.32 8.33 -6.45
C CYS A 39 40.36 7.51 -7.35
N ALA A 40 39.35 6.86 -6.78
CA ALA A 40 38.35 6.12 -7.55
C ALA A 40 37.46 7.05 -8.40
N ALA A 41 37.03 8.18 -7.84
CA ALA A 41 36.26 9.19 -8.57
C ALA A 41 37.09 9.87 -9.68
N LEU A 42 38.38 10.15 -9.42
CA LEU A 42 39.28 10.73 -10.41
C LEU A 42 39.68 9.75 -11.52
N GLY A 43 39.80 8.45 -11.22
CA GLY A 43 39.99 7.39 -12.21
C GLY A 43 38.81 7.27 -13.17
N PHE A 44 37.58 7.35 -12.65
CA PHE A 44 36.35 7.33 -13.45
C PHE A 44 36.22 8.56 -14.37
N ILE A 45 36.58 9.75 -13.88
CA ILE A 45 36.63 10.99 -14.68
C ILE A 45 37.69 10.89 -15.79
N PHE A 46 38.82 10.23 -15.52
CA PHE A 46 39.89 10.05 -16.50
C PHE A 46 39.53 9.04 -17.60
N GLU A 47 38.81 7.96 -17.28
CA GLU A 47 38.34 6.96 -18.25
C GLU A 47 37.27 7.52 -19.19
N LEU A 48 36.38 8.37 -18.66
CA LEU A 48 35.43 9.14 -19.46
C LEU A 48 36.13 10.18 -20.35
N GLY A 49 37.13 10.90 -19.83
CA GLY A 49 37.86 11.94 -20.58
C GLY A 49 38.91 11.43 -21.57
N SER A 50 39.38 10.19 -21.43
CA SER A 50 40.42 9.61 -22.31
C SER A 50 39.87 8.88 -23.54
N THR A 51 38.57 8.58 -23.57
CA THR A 51 37.95 7.86 -24.68
C THR A 51 37.21 8.76 -25.67
N HIS A 52 36.82 9.98 -25.30
CA HIS A 52 36.00 10.86 -26.15
C HIS A 52 36.42 12.34 -26.06
N ASP A 53 36.34 13.03 -27.21
CA ASP A 53 36.64 14.46 -27.37
C ASP A 53 35.84 15.31 -26.37
N SER A 54 36.51 16.24 -25.68
CA SER A 54 35.97 16.98 -24.53
C SER A 54 34.73 17.84 -24.85
N LYS A 55 34.47 18.10 -26.14
CA LYS A 55 33.25 18.77 -26.60
C LYS A 55 32.03 17.84 -26.73
N SER A 56 32.22 16.53 -26.81
CA SER A 56 31.16 15.54 -27.03
C SER A 56 30.53 14.98 -25.75
N LEU A 57 31.23 15.07 -24.61
CA LEU A 57 30.73 14.67 -23.29
C LEU A 57 29.60 15.59 -22.76
N LEU A 58 29.52 16.82 -23.25
CA LEU A 58 28.58 17.85 -22.78
C LEU A 58 27.43 18.13 -23.75
N TYR A 59 27.49 17.59 -24.97
CA TYR A 59 26.47 17.75 -26.00
C TYR A 59 26.13 16.41 -26.67
N ALA A 60 25.80 15.39 -25.86
CA ALA A 60 24.89 14.35 -26.35
C ALA A 60 23.48 14.96 -26.28
N SER A 61 22.80 15.03 -27.41
CA SER A 61 21.55 15.76 -27.65
C SER A 61 20.33 15.33 -26.82
N ASP A 62 20.48 14.44 -25.82
CA ASP A 62 19.43 14.00 -24.90
C ASP A 62 19.94 13.90 -23.45
N GLY A 63 20.41 15.04 -22.93
CA GLY A 63 20.51 15.51 -21.53
C GLY A 63 20.09 14.64 -20.33
N ALA A 64 20.73 13.51 -20.02
CA ALA A 64 20.37 12.76 -18.80
C ALA A 64 21.50 12.25 -17.87
N LEU A 65 22.78 12.23 -18.27
CA LEU A 65 23.82 11.56 -17.45
C LEU A 65 24.63 12.48 -16.53
N ALA A 66 24.97 13.70 -16.96
CA ALA A 66 25.87 14.58 -16.21
C ALA A 66 25.23 15.36 -15.04
N PRO A 67 23.99 15.89 -15.14
CA PRO A 67 23.38 16.65 -14.05
C PRO A 67 23.03 15.80 -12.81
N TRP A 68 22.78 14.50 -13.01
CA TRP A 68 22.35 13.59 -11.96
C TRP A 68 23.47 13.29 -10.94
N PHE A 69 24.72 13.16 -11.41
CA PHE A 69 25.87 12.81 -10.56
C PHE A 69 26.42 13.97 -9.73
N ILE A 70 26.31 15.21 -10.21
CA ILE A 70 26.88 16.41 -9.55
C ILE A 70 26.03 16.83 -8.33
N HIS A 71 24.79 16.35 -8.21
CA HIS A 71 23.80 16.86 -7.24
C HIS A 71 23.50 15.93 -6.06
N VAL A 72 24.17 14.78 -5.96
CA VAL A 72 24.17 13.93 -4.75
C VAL A 72 25.11 14.55 -3.70
N ARG A 73 24.59 14.90 -2.52
CA ARG A 73 25.34 15.61 -1.45
C ARG A 73 26.64 14.90 -1.04
N GLY A 74 26.66 13.57 -1.08
CA GLY A 74 27.87 12.75 -0.86
C GLY A 74 28.93 12.91 -1.95
N VAL A 75 28.53 12.90 -3.23
CA VAL A 75 29.43 13.11 -4.37
C VAL A 75 29.97 14.54 -4.40
N ARG A 76 29.14 15.54 -4.09
CA ARG A 76 29.57 16.95 -3.97
C ARG A 76 30.63 17.14 -2.87
N THR A 77 30.45 16.48 -1.73
CA THR A 77 31.41 16.50 -0.61
C THR A 77 32.74 15.82 -1.01
N ILE A 78 32.66 14.71 -1.73
CA ILE A 78 33.84 14.00 -2.26
C ILE A 78 34.59 14.86 -3.29
N ILE A 79 33.89 15.54 -4.20
CA ILE A 79 34.49 16.41 -5.22
C ILE A 79 35.18 17.63 -4.58
N HIS A 80 34.52 18.33 -3.65
CA HIS A 80 35.12 19.48 -2.96
C HIS A 80 36.30 19.08 -2.06
N SER A 81 36.20 17.93 -1.36
CA SER A 81 37.30 17.39 -0.55
C SER A 81 38.50 16.98 -1.40
N SER A 82 38.26 16.33 -2.54
CA SER A 82 39.29 15.94 -3.51
C SER A 82 39.99 17.16 -4.12
N TRP A 83 39.23 18.22 -4.42
CA TRP A 83 39.76 19.50 -4.89
C TRP A 83 40.65 20.18 -3.85
N HIS A 84 40.22 20.22 -2.60
CA HIS A 84 41.00 20.81 -1.51
C HIS A 84 42.34 20.05 -1.29
N HIS A 85 42.34 18.73 -1.45
CA HIS A 85 43.55 17.90 -1.42
C HIS A 85 44.45 18.02 -2.67
N LEU A 86 43.89 18.42 -3.82
CA LEU A 86 44.66 18.77 -5.03
C LEU A 86 45.34 20.15 -4.89
N GLU A 87 44.61 21.19 -4.47
CA GLU A 87 45.14 22.56 -4.30
C GLU A 87 46.23 22.64 -3.22
N SER A 88 46.05 21.91 -2.11
CA SER A 88 47.05 21.81 -1.04
C SER A 88 48.29 21.00 -1.42
N GLY A 89 48.33 20.42 -2.63
CA GLY A 89 49.47 19.66 -3.15
C GLY A 89 49.62 18.26 -2.55
N ALA A 90 48.70 17.82 -1.68
CA ALA A 90 48.76 16.54 -0.98
C ALA A 90 48.68 15.33 -1.93
N LEU A 91 47.98 15.48 -3.07
CA LEU A 91 47.80 14.41 -4.06
C LEU A 91 48.90 14.39 -5.17
N LYS A 92 49.73 15.44 -5.28
CA LYS A 92 50.79 15.54 -6.31
C LYS A 92 51.80 14.37 -6.31
N PRO A 93 52.24 13.81 -5.17
CA PRO A 93 53.16 12.68 -5.15
C PRO A 93 52.56 11.35 -5.61
N ILE A 94 51.22 11.20 -5.54
CA ILE A 94 50.47 10.01 -5.96
C ILE A 94 50.27 10.05 -7.48
N PHE A 95 49.84 11.20 -8.01
CA PHE A 95 49.71 11.42 -9.45
C PHE A 95 51.04 11.26 -10.21
N ARG A 96 52.15 11.77 -9.67
CA ARG A 96 53.49 11.58 -10.27
C ARG A 96 53.97 10.13 -10.24
N ARG A 97 53.48 9.30 -9.31
CA ARG A 97 53.86 7.89 -9.19
C ARG A 97 53.06 6.97 -10.12
N GLN A 98 51.76 7.22 -10.30
CA GLN A 98 50.92 6.39 -11.17
C GLN A 98 51.01 6.75 -12.66
N PHE A 99 51.28 8.02 -13.01
CA PHE A 99 51.20 8.51 -14.39
C PHE A 99 52.57 8.93 -14.95
N GLN A 100 53.55 8.02 -14.91
CA GLN A 100 54.95 8.30 -15.26
C GLN A 100 55.18 8.87 -16.67
N ASN A 101 54.18 8.86 -17.57
CA ASN A 101 54.28 9.40 -18.93
C ASN A 101 53.07 10.28 -19.37
N GLY A 102 52.21 10.73 -18.45
CA GLY A 102 51.01 11.52 -18.78
C GLY A 102 51.22 13.04 -18.65
N ASN A 103 50.59 13.84 -19.53
CA ASN A 103 50.57 15.30 -19.47
C ASN A 103 49.78 15.79 -18.22
N VAL A 104 50.44 15.83 -17.06
CA VAL A 104 49.85 16.28 -15.78
C VAL A 104 49.33 17.72 -15.88
N ALA A 105 49.97 18.57 -16.69
CA ALA A 105 49.53 19.95 -16.89
C ALA A 105 48.19 20.04 -17.65
N GLY A 106 47.95 19.16 -18.62
CA GLY A 106 46.66 19.06 -19.32
C GLY A 106 45.53 18.55 -18.44
N LEU A 107 45.84 17.64 -17.50
CA LEU A 107 44.88 17.15 -16.51
C LEU A 107 44.49 18.25 -15.52
N GLU A 108 45.47 18.98 -14.99
CA GLU A 108 45.21 20.13 -14.11
C GLU A 108 44.37 21.19 -14.84
N GLN A 109 44.63 21.45 -16.11
CA GLN A 109 43.88 22.40 -16.92
C GLN A 109 42.44 21.96 -17.22
N ASN A 110 42.21 20.67 -17.49
CA ASN A 110 40.86 20.11 -17.69
C ASN A 110 40.04 20.11 -16.40
N LEU A 111 40.67 19.78 -15.26
CA LEU A 111 40.01 19.85 -13.96
C LEU A 111 39.71 21.31 -13.56
N HIS A 112 40.62 22.25 -13.84
CA HIS A 112 40.36 23.67 -13.63
C HIS A 112 39.17 24.16 -14.47
N GLY A 113 39.14 23.81 -15.76
CA GLY A 113 38.03 24.18 -16.67
C GLY A 113 36.69 23.56 -16.26
N PHE A 114 36.68 22.31 -15.79
CA PHE A 114 35.49 21.65 -15.27
C PHE A 114 34.98 22.34 -13.98
N MET A 115 35.88 22.73 -13.08
CA MET A 115 35.51 23.40 -11.83
C MET A 115 35.10 24.86 -12.02
N GLU A 116 35.74 25.61 -12.93
CA GLU A 116 35.27 26.94 -13.33
C GLU A 116 33.88 26.85 -13.98
N HIS A 117 33.62 25.82 -14.78
CA HIS A 117 32.29 25.59 -15.33
C HIS A 117 31.25 25.35 -14.23
N ILE A 118 31.52 24.45 -13.26
CA ILE A 118 30.65 24.21 -12.09
C ILE A 118 30.35 25.51 -11.33
N ARG A 119 31.38 26.33 -11.06
CA ARG A 119 31.21 27.63 -10.38
C ARG A 119 30.45 28.64 -11.25
N SER A 120 30.64 28.64 -12.56
CA SER A 120 29.92 29.53 -13.50
C SER A 120 28.47 29.10 -13.76
N THR A 121 28.13 27.85 -13.45
CA THR A 121 26.77 27.32 -13.46
C THR A 121 26.11 27.33 -12.07
N GLU A 122 26.75 27.89 -11.03
CA GLU A 122 26.05 28.21 -9.79
C GLU A 122 25.11 29.39 -10.08
N PRO A 123 23.77 29.21 -10.02
CA PRO A 123 22.86 30.32 -10.13
C PRO A 123 22.84 31.05 -8.77
N GLU A 124 23.18 32.33 -8.76
CA GLU A 124 22.59 33.24 -7.78
C GLU A 124 21.07 33.25 -8.04
N ASP A 125 20.29 32.80 -7.05
CA ASP A 125 18.83 32.99 -6.95
C ASP A 125 17.87 32.30 -7.95
N GLU A 126 18.26 31.24 -8.66
CA GLU A 126 17.28 30.37 -9.33
C GLU A 126 17.11 29.01 -8.64
N ALA A 127 16.01 28.92 -7.89
CA ALA A 127 15.44 27.65 -7.44
C ALA A 127 15.08 26.80 -8.66
N PHE A 128 15.85 25.74 -8.94
CA PHE A 128 15.49 24.79 -9.99
C PHE A 128 14.99 23.46 -9.45
N SER A 129 13.74 23.22 -9.82
CA SER A 129 12.97 22.00 -9.75
C SER A 129 13.71 20.83 -10.40
N VAL A 130 13.98 19.79 -9.63
CA VAL A 130 14.14 18.46 -10.22
C VAL A 130 12.78 18.03 -10.76
N TYR A 131 12.67 17.84 -12.07
CA TYR A 131 11.44 17.35 -12.69
C TYR A 131 11.26 15.86 -12.35
N TYR A 132 10.64 15.61 -11.20
CA TYR A 132 10.07 14.30 -10.88
C TYR A 132 8.62 14.31 -11.37
N PRO A 133 8.21 13.43 -12.30
CA PRO A 133 6.80 13.31 -12.63
C PRO A 133 6.08 12.76 -11.40
N GLY A 134 5.53 13.68 -10.59
CA GLY A 134 4.78 13.40 -9.36
C GLY A 134 4.92 14.45 -8.24
N ILE A 135 6.09 15.07 -8.07
CA ILE A 135 6.30 16.16 -7.10
C ILE A 135 6.62 17.41 -7.92
N ASP A 136 5.64 18.29 -8.11
CA ASP A 136 5.90 19.63 -8.64
C ASP A 136 6.61 20.44 -7.54
N PRO A 137 7.93 20.66 -7.65
CA PRO A 137 8.68 21.33 -6.57
C PRO A 137 8.23 22.78 -6.41
N GLU A 138 7.68 23.39 -7.46
CA GLU A 138 7.14 24.74 -7.41
C GLU A 138 5.83 24.77 -6.62
N GLN A 139 4.96 23.77 -6.77
CA GLN A 139 3.75 23.66 -5.94
C GLN A 139 4.07 23.48 -4.47
N TRP A 140 5.03 22.61 -4.12
CA TRP A 140 5.48 22.48 -2.73
C TRP A 140 6.10 23.77 -2.23
N ARG A 141 6.95 24.45 -3.01
CA ARG A 141 7.52 25.74 -2.63
C ARG A 141 6.45 26.82 -2.40
N LEU A 142 5.41 26.86 -3.23
CA LEU A 142 4.25 27.75 -3.05
C LEU A 142 3.47 27.40 -1.78
N ALA A 143 3.20 26.12 -1.54
CA ALA A 143 2.51 25.64 -0.35
C ALA A 143 3.32 25.96 0.92
N THR A 144 4.63 25.71 0.91
CA THR A 144 5.55 26.03 2.00
C THR A 144 5.55 27.51 2.34
N ARG A 145 5.60 28.41 1.34
CA ARG A 145 5.52 29.86 1.59
C ARG A 145 4.21 30.27 2.26
N LYS A 146 3.08 29.68 1.86
CA LYS A 146 1.79 29.91 2.52
C LYS A 146 1.79 29.38 3.95
N ALA A 147 2.34 28.19 4.17
CA ALA A 147 2.46 27.60 5.49
C ALA A 147 3.34 28.45 6.41
N ASP A 148 4.48 28.96 5.93
CA ASP A 148 5.36 29.84 6.71
C ASP A 148 4.67 31.15 7.11
N ALA A 149 3.90 31.75 6.20
CA ALA A 149 3.10 32.93 6.50
C ALA A 149 2.05 32.64 7.58
N PHE A 150 1.35 31.51 7.50
CA PHE A 150 0.39 31.08 8.51
C PHE A 150 1.06 30.80 9.87
N ILE A 151 2.22 30.13 9.86
CA ILE A 151 3.02 29.80 11.05
C ILE A 151 3.49 31.05 11.79
N ALA A 152 3.83 32.11 11.06
CA ALA A 152 4.26 33.38 11.64
C ALA A 152 3.15 34.04 12.49
N GLU A 153 1.87 33.76 12.21
CA GLU A 153 0.74 34.29 12.96
C GLU A 153 0.30 33.42 14.13
N LEU A 154 0.77 32.17 14.22
CA LEU A 154 0.35 31.20 15.24
C LEU A 154 1.07 31.40 16.57
N LYS A 155 0.31 31.34 17.66
CA LYS A 155 0.84 31.17 19.03
C LYS A 155 1.39 29.76 19.21
N ILE A 156 2.33 29.56 20.13
CA ILE A 156 2.86 28.23 20.46
C ILE A 156 1.76 27.22 20.83
N THR A 157 0.74 27.65 21.57
CA THR A 157 -0.41 26.83 21.94
C THR A 157 -1.28 26.46 20.74
N GLU A 158 -1.44 27.37 19.77
CA GLU A 158 -2.16 27.11 18.53
C GLU A 158 -1.35 26.16 17.62
N LYS A 159 -0.01 26.30 17.56
CA LYS A 159 0.87 25.33 16.89
C LYS A 159 0.73 23.94 17.48
N ALA A 160 0.80 23.80 18.81
CA ALA A 160 0.63 22.51 19.47
C ALA A 160 -0.77 21.91 19.22
N ALA A 161 -1.82 22.74 19.20
CA ALA A 161 -3.19 22.30 18.91
C ALA A 161 -3.38 21.78 17.48
N LEU A 162 -2.65 22.30 16.49
CA LEU A 162 -2.67 21.79 15.11
C LEU A 162 -2.09 20.39 14.96
N LEU A 163 -1.25 19.98 15.92
CA LEU A 163 -0.48 18.74 15.90
C LEU A 163 -1.06 17.69 16.85
N THR A 164 -2.17 18.01 17.52
CA THR A 164 -2.80 17.17 18.55
C THR A 164 -4.25 16.91 18.16
N GLY A 165 -4.57 15.64 17.93
CA GLY A 165 -5.93 15.20 17.69
C GLY A 165 -6.87 15.50 18.86
N ASN A 166 -8.16 15.39 18.58
CA ASN A 166 -9.23 15.49 19.56
C ASN A 166 -10.36 14.53 19.17
N LEU A 167 -11.09 14.04 20.19
CA LEU A 167 -12.27 13.18 20.07
C LEU A 167 -13.60 13.95 20.23
N SER A 168 -13.58 15.28 20.14
CA SER A 168 -14.74 16.13 20.42
C SER A 168 -15.87 16.08 19.39
N ASP A 169 -15.58 15.62 18.16
CA ASP A 169 -16.58 15.46 17.10
C ASP A 169 -16.57 14.02 16.59
N LEU A 170 -17.65 13.29 16.91
CA LEU A 170 -17.84 11.90 16.51
C LEU A 170 -18.19 11.73 15.02
N ALA A 171 -18.42 12.84 14.29
CA ALA A 171 -18.67 12.80 12.85
C ALA A 171 -17.37 12.60 12.04
N CYS A 172 -16.20 12.79 12.65
CA CYS A 172 -14.87 12.51 12.09
C CYS A 172 -14.20 11.36 12.85
N GLY A 173 -13.33 10.57 12.20
CA GLY A 173 -12.52 9.55 12.88
C GLY A 173 -11.45 10.16 13.79
N GLY A 174 -10.95 11.33 13.40
CA GLY A 174 -10.12 12.20 14.23
C GLY A 174 -10.26 13.67 13.81
N VAL A 175 -10.04 14.59 14.74
CA VAL A 175 -10.19 16.03 14.48
C VAL A 175 -8.98 16.82 14.93
N ILE A 176 -8.55 17.78 14.11
CA ILE A 176 -7.74 18.92 14.54
C ILE A 176 -8.67 20.12 14.75
N ASN A 177 -8.60 20.73 15.92
CA ASN A 177 -9.50 21.82 16.29
C ASN A 177 -9.31 23.06 15.41
N ALA A 178 -10.40 23.82 15.24
CA ALA A 178 -10.39 25.11 14.54
C ALA A 178 -9.53 26.16 15.28
N ILE A 179 -9.00 27.12 14.53
CA ILE A 179 -8.39 28.35 15.04
C ILE A 179 -9.17 29.53 14.44
N PRO A 180 -10.29 29.93 15.06
CA PRO A 180 -11.21 30.93 14.48
C PRO A 180 -10.55 32.29 14.23
N ARG A 181 -9.57 32.67 15.07
CA ARG A 181 -8.81 33.93 14.92
C ARG A 181 -8.10 34.04 13.58
N LEU A 182 -7.66 32.91 13.02
CA LEU A 182 -6.96 32.83 11.74
C LEU A 182 -7.83 32.25 10.63
N ASN A 183 -9.14 32.17 10.85
CA ASN A 183 -10.10 31.59 9.91
C ASN A 183 -9.75 30.15 9.48
N PHE A 184 -9.12 29.37 10.36
CA PHE A 184 -8.85 27.96 10.13
C PHE A 184 -9.96 27.12 10.73
N SER A 185 -10.64 26.32 9.91
CA SER A 185 -11.81 25.53 10.31
C SER A 185 -11.50 24.23 11.05
N GLY A 186 -10.23 23.87 11.20
CA GLY A 186 -9.83 22.54 11.68
C GLY A 186 -9.62 21.55 10.54
N LEU A 187 -9.24 20.32 10.88
CA LEU A 187 -9.17 19.19 9.95
C LEU A 187 -10.06 18.05 10.43
N CYS A 188 -10.80 17.46 9.51
CA CYS A 188 -11.58 16.24 9.72
C CYS A 188 -10.85 15.09 9.03
N LEU A 189 -10.37 14.14 9.82
CA LEU A 189 -9.72 12.92 9.36
C LEU A 189 -10.74 11.79 9.39
N GLN A 190 -10.92 11.08 8.29
CA GLN A 190 -11.97 10.06 8.17
C GLN A 190 -11.47 8.75 7.57
N ASP A 191 -11.94 7.66 8.15
CA ASP A 191 -11.82 6.32 7.61
C ASP A 191 -12.83 6.15 6.45
N GLY A 192 -12.60 5.28 5.49
CA GLY A 192 -11.41 4.47 5.29
C GLY A 192 -11.16 4.13 3.82
N PRO A 193 -10.23 3.20 3.55
CA PRO A 193 -9.74 2.87 2.22
C PRO A 193 -10.78 2.29 1.24
N SER A 194 -11.98 1.88 1.70
CA SER A 194 -13.05 1.35 0.84
C SER A 194 -14.30 2.26 0.74
N GLY A 195 -14.32 3.38 1.45
CA GLY A 195 -15.47 4.28 1.55
C GLY A 195 -15.51 4.96 2.92
N ILE A 196 -16.43 5.90 3.12
CA ILE A 196 -16.50 6.66 4.38
C ILE A 196 -17.15 5.78 5.45
N ARG A 197 -16.40 5.46 6.51
CA ARG A 197 -16.74 4.38 7.46
C ARG A 197 -18.11 4.52 8.11
N THR A 198 -18.39 5.69 8.69
CA THR A 198 -19.59 5.93 9.52
C THR A 198 -20.64 6.82 8.84
N ALA A 199 -20.54 7.07 7.54
CA ALA A 199 -21.43 7.99 6.83
C ALA A 199 -22.63 7.31 6.17
N ASP A 200 -23.79 7.96 6.22
CA ASP A 200 -24.96 7.60 5.40
C ASP A 200 -24.89 8.29 4.03
N LEU A 201 -25.61 7.79 3.03
CA LEU A 201 -25.65 8.39 1.67
C LEU A 201 -24.25 8.55 1.07
N ALA A 202 -23.39 7.57 1.33
CA ALA A 202 -22.07 7.36 0.75
C ALA A 202 -22.00 5.97 0.13
N SER A 203 -21.10 5.77 -0.82
CA SER A 203 -20.89 4.50 -1.48
C SER A 203 -19.83 3.67 -0.77
N VAL A 204 -19.93 2.35 -0.89
CA VAL A 204 -18.83 1.44 -0.53
C VAL A 204 -18.26 0.79 -1.79
N PHE A 205 -17.02 1.13 -2.05
CA PHE A 205 -16.25 0.72 -3.21
C PHE A 205 -15.67 -0.68 -3.04
N SER A 206 -15.23 -1.29 -4.14
CA SER A 206 -14.43 -2.49 -4.09
C SER A 206 -13.17 -2.26 -3.25
N ALA A 207 -12.77 -3.27 -2.48
CA ALA A 207 -11.59 -3.22 -1.62
C ALA A 207 -10.29 -3.05 -2.42
N GLY A 208 -9.19 -2.76 -1.71
CA GLY A 208 -7.86 -2.67 -2.30
C GLY A 208 -7.49 -3.92 -3.09
N VAL A 209 -7.71 -5.11 -2.51
CA VAL A 209 -7.33 -6.39 -3.14
C VAL A 209 -8.08 -6.64 -4.45
N SER A 210 -9.37 -6.32 -4.49
CA SER A 210 -10.20 -6.43 -5.70
C SER A 210 -9.71 -5.51 -6.80
N ILE A 211 -9.19 -4.33 -6.43
CA ILE A 211 -8.69 -3.33 -7.36
C ILE A 211 -7.26 -3.66 -7.80
N GLY A 212 -6.44 -4.19 -6.91
CA GLY A 212 -5.15 -4.79 -7.25
C GLY A 212 -5.31 -5.89 -8.29
N ALA A 213 -6.34 -6.74 -8.14
CA ALA A 213 -6.67 -7.80 -9.08
C ALA A 213 -7.11 -7.31 -10.47
N THR A 214 -7.43 -6.02 -10.65
CA THR A 214 -7.71 -5.46 -11.98
C THR A 214 -6.45 -5.29 -12.82
N TRP A 215 -5.28 -5.12 -12.18
CA TRP A 215 -4.01 -4.74 -12.82
C TRP A 215 -4.12 -3.48 -13.71
N ASP A 216 -5.12 -2.64 -13.47
CA ASP A 216 -5.45 -1.47 -14.28
C ASP A 216 -5.22 -0.17 -13.48
N PRO A 217 -4.13 0.58 -13.78
CA PRO A 217 -3.82 1.84 -13.11
C PRO A 217 -4.89 2.93 -13.29
N GLU A 218 -5.67 2.89 -14.38
CA GLU A 218 -6.75 3.84 -14.60
C GLU A 218 -7.92 3.55 -13.67
N LEU A 219 -8.30 2.27 -13.49
CA LEU A 219 -9.33 1.90 -12.50
C LEU A 219 -8.91 2.23 -11.07
N MET A 220 -7.63 2.03 -10.72
CA MET A 220 -7.06 2.45 -9.44
C MET A 220 -7.21 3.97 -9.22
N TYR A 221 -6.93 4.77 -10.25
CA TYR A 221 -7.09 6.23 -10.22
C TYR A 221 -8.56 6.65 -10.16
N GLU A 222 -9.43 6.10 -11.02
CA GLU A 222 -10.88 6.37 -11.06
C GLU A 222 -11.53 6.11 -9.69
N ARG A 223 -11.16 4.99 -9.04
CA ARG A 223 -11.57 4.66 -7.68
C ARG A 223 -11.11 5.71 -6.67
N GLY A 224 -9.81 6.02 -6.62
CA GLY A 224 -9.26 7.02 -5.71
C GLY A 224 -9.98 8.37 -5.86
N ARG A 225 -10.27 8.77 -7.11
CA ARG A 225 -10.97 10.01 -7.42
C ARG A 225 -12.43 10.00 -7.01
N ALA A 226 -13.15 8.91 -7.23
CA ALA A 226 -14.53 8.79 -6.78
C ALA A 226 -14.63 8.84 -5.25
N MET A 227 -13.76 8.12 -4.54
CA MET A 227 -13.68 8.19 -3.08
C MET A 227 -13.33 9.61 -2.62
N GLY A 228 -12.29 10.24 -3.16
CA GLY A 228 -11.90 11.61 -2.79
C GLY A 228 -13.05 12.62 -2.94
N ARG A 229 -13.86 12.51 -4.00
CA ARG A 229 -15.08 13.34 -4.17
C ARG A 229 -16.13 13.10 -3.10
N GLU A 230 -16.33 11.84 -2.70
CA GLU A 230 -17.27 11.51 -1.62
C GLU A 230 -16.78 12.05 -0.27
N PHE A 231 -15.51 11.84 0.06
CA PHE A 231 -14.90 12.35 1.30
C PHE A 231 -15.01 13.87 1.38
N ARG A 232 -14.67 14.58 0.30
CA ARG A 232 -14.85 16.04 0.22
C ARG A 232 -16.30 16.45 0.39
N GLY A 233 -17.22 15.74 -0.26
CA GLY A 233 -18.65 16.03 -0.18
C GLY A 233 -19.27 15.77 1.19
N LYS A 234 -18.58 15.02 2.06
CA LYS A 234 -19.01 14.70 3.43
C LYS A 234 -18.38 15.56 4.52
N GLY A 235 -17.41 16.42 4.22
CA GLY A 235 -16.75 17.21 5.26
C GLY A 235 -15.29 16.81 5.54
N ALA A 236 -14.78 15.73 4.93
CA ALA A 236 -13.47 15.21 5.27
C ALA A 236 -12.34 15.98 4.57
N HIS A 237 -11.33 16.36 5.36
CA HIS A 237 -10.08 16.96 4.88
C HIS A 237 -9.07 15.88 4.49
N VAL A 238 -9.06 14.78 5.24
CA VAL A 238 -8.10 13.69 5.06
C VAL A 238 -8.85 12.37 4.93
N LEU A 239 -8.54 11.63 3.86
CA LEU A 239 -8.93 10.24 3.69
C LEU A 239 -7.81 9.37 4.26
N LEU A 240 -8.13 8.54 5.24
CA LEU A 240 -7.18 7.64 5.90
C LEU A 240 -6.90 6.40 5.04
N GLY A 241 -6.27 6.64 3.90
CA GLY A 241 -5.87 5.67 2.89
C GLY A 241 -5.17 6.35 1.70
N PRO A 242 -4.63 5.57 0.75
CA PRO A 242 -4.78 4.12 0.62
C PRO A 242 -3.90 3.31 1.60
N VAL A 243 -4.16 2.00 1.68
CA VAL A 243 -3.29 1.06 2.39
C VAL A 243 -2.19 0.57 1.45
N THR A 244 -0.96 0.77 1.88
CA THR A 244 0.29 0.31 1.27
C THR A 244 1.04 -0.69 2.15
N GLY A 245 0.63 -0.83 3.42
CA GLY A 245 1.10 -1.81 4.40
C GLY A 245 -0.05 -2.18 5.39
N PRO A 246 -0.43 -3.45 5.60
CA PRO A 246 0.29 -4.67 5.28
C PRO A 246 0.48 -4.90 3.77
N LEU A 247 1.69 -5.28 3.38
CA LEU A 247 1.97 -5.70 2.01
C LEU A 247 1.37 -7.09 1.78
N GLY A 248 1.40 -7.96 2.79
CA GLY A 248 0.83 -9.30 2.73
C GLY A 248 1.85 -10.40 2.97
N ARG A 249 2.81 -10.16 3.87
CA ARG A 249 3.74 -11.20 4.36
C ARG A 249 2.96 -12.36 4.96
N ASN A 250 2.01 -12.09 5.85
CA ASN A 250 1.17 -13.11 6.45
C ASN A 250 -0.05 -13.36 5.53
N PRO A 251 -0.21 -14.53 4.90
CA PRO A 251 -1.33 -14.80 3.99
C PRO A 251 -2.70 -14.87 4.71
N LEU A 252 -2.69 -15.04 6.04
CA LEU A 252 -3.87 -15.01 6.90
C LEU A 252 -4.10 -13.63 7.55
N GLY A 253 -3.31 -12.62 7.16
CA GLY A 253 -3.38 -11.26 7.71
C GLY A 253 -4.79 -10.68 7.65
N GLY A 254 -5.30 -10.20 8.79
CA GLY A 254 -6.69 -9.73 8.93
C GLY A 254 -7.06 -8.51 8.06
N ARG A 255 -6.06 -7.80 7.52
CA ARG A 255 -6.23 -6.54 6.78
C ARG A 255 -5.55 -6.48 5.42
N ASN A 256 -5.00 -7.59 4.91
CA ASN A 256 -4.38 -7.60 3.58
C ASN A 256 -5.34 -7.09 2.49
N TRP A 257 -6.64 -7.35 2.67
CA TRP A 257 -7.71 -6.92 1.76
C TRP A 257 -7.83 -5.40 1.58
N GLU A 258 -7.40 -4.59 2.55
CA GLU A 258 -7.42 -3.13 2.44
C GLU A 258 -6.35 -2.61 1.47
N GLY A 259 -5.22 -3.31 1.42
CA GLY A 259 -4.11 -3.09 0.48
C GLY A 259 -4.34 -3.80 -0.84
N PHE A 260 -3.38 -3.70 -1.77
CA PHE A 260 -3.62 -4.07 -3.17
C PHE A 260 -3.08 -5.44 -3.57
N SER A 261 -1.83 -5.74 -3.19
CA SER A 261 -1.10 -6.92 -3.63
C SER A 261 0.07 -7.20 -2.68
N VAL A 262 0.50 -8.46 -2.64
CA VAL A 262 1.72 -8.95 -2.00
C VAL A 262 3.01 -8.53 -2.70
N ASP A 263 2.90 -7.98 -3.92
CA ASP A 263 4.03 -7.53 -4.71
C ASP A 263 4.29 -6.03 -4.54
N PRO A 264 5.53 -5.60 -4.20
CA PRO A 264 5.85 -4.19 -3.98
C PRO A 264 5.66 -3.32 -5.21
N TYR A 265 5.87 -3.85 -6.41
CA TYR A 265 5.77 -3.08 -7.65
C TYR A 265 4.30 -2.84 -8.02
N LEU A 266 3.46 -3.87 -8.01
CA LEU A 266 2.02 -3.73 -8.22
C LEU A 266 1.38 -2.87 -7.12
N ALA A 267 1.75 -3.09 -5.86
CA ALA A 267 1.29 -2.27 -4.74
C ALA A 267 1.71 -0.79 -4.88
N GLY A 268 2.93 -0.52 -5.37
CA GLY A 268 3.42 0.84 -5.64
C GLY A 268 2.65 1.56 -6.75
N ILE A 269 2.39 0.88 -7.87
CA ILE A 269 1.54 1.42 -8.95
C ILE A 269 0.15 1.77 -8.42
N ALA A 270 -0.46 0.86 -7.66
CA ALA A 270 -1.79 1.05 -7.11
C ALA A 270 -1.84 2.17 -6.07
N ALA A 271 -0.83 2.27 -5.20
CA ALA A 271 -0.67 3.36 -4.26
C ALA A 271 -0.56 4.71 -4.98
N SER A 272 0.30 4.79 -5.99
CA SER A 272 0.52 6.00 -6.78
C SER A 272 -0.75 6.48 -7.48
N ALA A 273 -1.45 5.58 -8.18
CA ALA A 273 -2.70 5.89 -8.86
C ALA A 273 -3.80 6.34 -7.90
N THR A 274 -3.96 5.63 -6.77
CA THR A 274 -4.99 5.95 -5.78
C THR A 274 -4.72 7.28 -5.07
N VAL A 275 -3.46 7.56 -4.69
CA VAL A 275 -3.05 8.84 -4.09
C VAL A 275 -3.37 10.00 -5.04
N ARG A 276 -2.99 9.91 -6.33
CA ARG A 276 -3.32 10.94 -7.31
C ARG A 276 -4.82 11.16 -7.43
N GLY A 277 -5.61 10.09 -7.53
CA GLY A 277 -7.06 10.20 -7.63
C GLY A 277 -7.69 10.92 -6.43
N ILE A 278 -7.29 10.56 -5.21
CA ILE A 278 -7.79 11.18 -3.97
C ILE A 278 -7.44 12.67 -3.96
N GLN A 279 -6.19 13.04 -4.22
CA GLN A 279 -5.71 14.42 -4.12
C GLN A 279 -6.20 15.33 -5.23
N ASP A 280 -6.40 14.81 -6.45
CA ASP A 280 -7.06 15.53 -7.55
C ASP A 280 -8.50 15.92 -7.22
N SER A 281 -9.10 15.31 -6.19
CA SER A 281 -10.43 15.64 -5.68
C SER A 281 -10.39 16.68 -4.55
N GLY A 282 -9.20 17.18 -4.18
CA GLY A 282 -9.02 18.17 -3.12
C GLY A 282 -9.24 17.60 -1.71
N VAL A 283 -8.79 16.37 -1.47
CA VAL A 283 -8.72 15.68 -0.17
C VAL A 283 -7.31 15.16 0.01
N GLN A 284 -6.76 15.24 1.22
CA GLN A 284 -5.44 14.71 1.51
C GLN A 284 -5.46 13.19 1.56
N ALA A 285 -4.55 12.54 0.82
CA ALA A 285 -4.31 11.12 0.98
C ALA A 285 -3.40 10.86 2.20
N CYS A 286 -3.59 9.71 2.82
CA CYS A 286 -2.79 9.23 3.95
C CYS A 286 -2.34 7.79 3.69
N ALA A 287 -1.15 7.65 3.11
CA ALA A 287 -0.59 6.32 2.84
C ALA A 287 -0.24 5.62 4.16
N LYS A 288 -0.74 4.39 4.37
CA LYS A 288 -0.66 3.68 5.65
C LYS A 288 -0.45 2.17 5.51
N HIS A 289 0.09 1.46 6.48
CA HIS A 289 0.65 1.90 7.75
C HIS A 289 2.18 1.73 7.73
N PHE A 290 2.90 2.79 8.05
CA PHE A 290 4.36 2.89 7.91
C PHE A 290 5.07 2.55 9.24
N ILE A 291 5.76 1.42 9.40
CA ILE A 291 5.93 0.34 8.44
C ILE A 291 6.16 -1.00 9.13
N GLY A 292 5.93 -2.10 8.40
CA GLY A 292 6.12 -3.47 8.89
C GLY A 292 4.93 -4.01 9.69
N ASN A 293 3.75 -3.39 9.58
CA ASN A 293 2.52 -3.85 10.22
C ASN A 293 1.88 -5.01 9.43
N GLU A 294 2.52 -6.17 9.46
CA GLU A 294 2.16 -7.33 8.61
C GLU A 294 1.25 -8.36 9.29
N GLN A 295 0.77 -8.08 10.50
CA GLN A 295 -0.15 -8.94 11.26
C GLN A 295 -0.97 -8.12 12.25
N GLU A 296 -2.20 -8.57 12.54
CA GLU A 296 -3.05 -7.91 13.54
C GLU A 296 -2.79 -8.41 14.95
N THR A 297 -2.44 -9.70 15.08
CA THR A 297 -2.12 -10.34 16.35
C THR A 297 -1.00 -9.56 17.04
N GLN A 298 -1.25 -9.08 18.26
CA GLN A 298 -0.27 -8.36 19.10
C GLN A 298 0.21 -7.01 18.51
N ARG A 299 -0.54 -6.41 17.59
CA ARG A 299 -0.17 -5.13 16.95
C ARG A 299 0.00 -3.97 17.93
N SER A 300 -0.72 -3.97 19.06
CA SER A 300 -0.70 -2.93 20.09
C SER A 300 -0.21 -3.50 21.42
N ASP A 301 0.28 -2.65 22.32
CA ASP A 301 0.70 -3.05 23.66
C ASP A 301 -0.48 -3.50 24.54
N GLY A 302 -0.17 -4.18 25.63
CA GLY A 302 -1.17 -4.69 26.55
C GLY A 302 -0.61 -5.23 27.84
N PHE A 303 -1.46 -5.90 28.61
CA PHE A 303 -1.06 -6.56 29.86
C PHE A 303 -1.31 -8.06 29.76
N ILE A 304 -0.26 -8.86 29.99
CA ILE A 304 -0.35 -10.32 30.10
C ILE A 304 0.17 -10.76 31.45
N ASN A 305 -0.66 -11.50 32.20
CA ASN A 305 -0.29 -12.00 33.53
C ASN A 305 0.25 -10.90 34.48
N GLY A 306 -0.26 -9.66 34.35
CA GLY A 306 0.17 -8.50 35.13
C GLY A 306 1.45 -7.81 34.64
N VAL A 307 2.07 -8.29 33.57
CA VAL A 307 3.24 -7.68 32.92
C VAL A 307 2.77 -6.82 31.75
N HIS A 308 3.24 -5.57 31.67
CA HIS A 308 3.06 -4.74 30.47
C HIS A 308 3.95 -5.27 29.36
N VAL A 309 3.36 -5.53 28.19
CA VAL A 309 4.01 -6.08 27.01
C VAL A 309 3.81 -5.09 25.86
N ASP A 310 4.92 -4.62 25.29
CA ASP A 310 4.92 -3.76 24.12
C ASP A 310 4.41 -4.51 22.89
N ALA A 311 3.89 -3.77 21.90
CA ALA A 311 3.47 -4.33 20.61
C ALA A 311 4.50 -5.26 19.97
N VAL A 312 4.08 -6.16 19.08
CA VAL A 312 5.01 -7.02 18.31
C VAL A 312 6.08 -6.20 17.60
N SER A 313 7.33 -6.66 17.67
CA SER A 313 8.44 -6.09 16.90
C SER A 313 8.64 -6.84 15.60
N SER A 314 8.36 -6.18 14.47
CA SER A 314 8.76 -6.62 13.15
C SER A 314 10.25 -6.34 12.99
N ASN A 315 11.06 -7.41 12.95
CA ASN A 315 12.50 -7.32 12.83
C ASN A 315 12.91 -7.57 11.39
N ILE A 316 13.27 -6.49 10.69
CA ILE A 316 13.46 -6.46 9.24
C ILE A 316 14.86 -5.94 8.94
N ASP A 317 15.60 -6.67 8.11
CA ASP A 317 16.91 -6.20 7.63
C ASP A 317 16.75 -5.03 6.65
N ASN A 318 17.83 -4.24 6.51
CA ASN A 318 17.80 -3.00 5.74
C ASN A 318 17.43 -3.22 4.27
N ARG A 319 17.92 -4.29 3.66
CA ARG A 319 17.68 -4.59 2.24
C ARG A 319 16.22 -4.94 2.02
N THR A 320 15.69 -5.86 2.82
CA THR A 320 14.28 -6.26 2.76
C THR A 320 13.35 -5.07 3.01
N LEU A 321 13.68 -4.22 3.98
CA LEU A 321 12.88 -3.02 4.25
C LEU A 321 12.79 -2.09 3.03
N ARG A 322 13.90 -1.84 2.31
CA ARG A 322 13.92 -0.94 1.12
C ARG A 322 13.33 -1.58 -0.14
N GLU A 323 13.74 -2.80 -0.46
CA GLU A 323 13.39 -3.47 -1.73
C GLU A 323 11.97 -4.02 -1.73
N LEU A 324 11.36 -4.23 -0.56
CA LEU A 324 10.03 -4.83 -0.42
C LEU A 324 9.04 -3.86 0.25
N TYR A 325 9.15 -3.64 1.55
CA TYR A 325 8.09 -2.96 2.31
C TYR A 325 8.01 -1.46 2.04
N ALA A 326 9.14 -0.76 1.90
CA ALA A 326 9.17 0.69 1.68
C ALA A 326 8.86 1.09 0.23
N TRP A 327 8.96 0.15 -0.71
CA TRP A 327 8.80 0.43 -2.14
C TRP A 327 7.43 1.06 -2.47
N PRO A 328 6.28 0.53 -2.01
CA PRO A 328 4.99 1.17 -2.28
C PRO A 328 4.85 2.56 -1.64
N PHE A 329 5.53 2.81 -0.52
CA PHE A 329 5.57 4.13 0.11
C PHE A 329 6.43 5.11 -0.68
N ALA A 330 7.54 4.66 -1.29
CA ALA A 330 8.33 5.48 -2.20
C ALA A 330 7.47 5.97 -3.39
N ASP A 331 6.64 5.08 -3.95
CA ASP A 331 5.71 5.45 -5.03
C ASP A 331 4.57 6.36 -4.55
N ALA A 332 4.07 6.19 -3.31
CA ALA A 332 3.09 7.08 -2.70
C ALA A 332 3.68 8.50 -2.43
N VAL A 333 4.91 8.57 -1.93
CA VAL A 333 5.65 9.83 -1.73
C VAL A 333 5.88 10.52 -3.08
N ARG A 334 6.32 9.76 -4.09
CA ARG A 334 6.48 10.27 -5.45
C ARG A 334 5.17 10.77 -6.05
N ALA A 335 4.04 10.12 -5.76
CA ALA A 335 2.71 10.57 -6.17
C ALA A 335 2.23 11.81 -5.41
N GLY A 336 3.00 12.27 -4.42
CA GLY A 336 2.74 13.48 -3.67
C GLY A 336 1.78 13.29 -2.49
N THR A 337 1.69 12.08 -1.90
CA THR A 337 0.82 11.85 -0.72
C THR A 337 1.04 12.93 0.33
N ALA A 338 -0.03 13.56 0.79
CA ALA A 338 0.02 14.68 1.73
C ALA A 338 0.42 14.22 3.14
N SER A 339 0.06 12.99 3.50
CA SER A 339 0.37 12.41 4.80
C SER A 339 0.75 10.94 4.71
N ILE A 340 1.47 10.48 5.73
CA ILE A 340 1.74 9.07 6.02
C ILE A 340 1.33 8.78 7.45
N MET A 341 0.72 7.62 7.67
CA MET A 341 0.38 7.14 9.01
C MET A 341 1.43 6.14 9.48
N CYS A 342 2.11 6.43 10.58
CA CYS A 342 3.01 5.46 11.20
C CYS A 342 2.22 4.37 11.92
N SER A 343 2.74 3.15 11.90
CA SER A 343 2.02 1.94 12.35
C SER A 343 2.10 1.68 13.85
N TYR A 344 1.26 0.74 14.31
CA TYR A 344 1.21 0.29 15.70
C TYR A 344 2.43 -0.52 16.15
N ASN A 345 2.94 -1.40 15.28
CA ASN A 345 4.01 -2.32 15.63
C ASN A 345 5.33 -1.59 15.97
N ARG A 346 6.22 -2.31 16.64
CA ARG A 346 7.63 -1.92 16.70
C ARG A 346 8.33 -2.37 15.42
N LEU A 347 9.31 -1.59 14.97
CA LEU A 347 10.27 -1.94 13.93
C LEU A 347 11.65 -2.03 14.60
N ASN A 348 12.27 -3.21 14.55
CA ASN A 348 13.56 -3.46 15.20
C ASN A 348 13.60 -2.98 16.67
N ASN A 349 12.56 -3.32 17.43
CA ASN A 349 12.32 -3.00 18.85
C ASN A 349 12.03 -1.53 19.20
N ILE A 350 11.82 -0.66 18.21
CA ILE A 350 11.40 0.73 18.42
C ILE A 350 10.03 0.94 17.78
N TYR A 351 9.07 1.51 18.50
CA TYR A 351 7.73 1.79 17.95
C TYR A 351 7.84 2.60 16.65
N ALA A 352 7.08 2.22 15.62
CA ALA A 352 7.21 2.84 14.30
C ALA A 352 6.97 4.36 14.34
N CYS A 353 6.05 4.83 15.19
CA CYS A 353 5.79 6.26 15.42
C CYS A 353 6.85 7.03 16.20
N GLU A 354 7.92 6.38 16.66
CA GLU A 354 9.08 7.01 17.29
C GLU A 354 10.41 6.43 16.79
N ASN A 355 10.39 5.79 15.62
CA ASN A 355 11.58 5.22 15.01
C ASN A 355 12.27 6.25 14.12
N ASN A 356 13.35 6.85 14.64
CA ASN A 356 14.12 7.89 13.95
C ASN A 356 14.71 7.43 12.62
N GLU A 357 15.16 6.17 12.52
CA GLU A 357 15.77 5.65 11.30
C GLU A 357 14.72 5.46 10.20
N ALA A 358 13.50 5.05 10.56
CA ALA A 358 12.40 4.91 9.62
C ALA A 358 11.79 6.27 9.21
N LEU A 359 11.49 7.14 10.16
CA LEU A 359 10.75 8.38 9.89
C LEU A 359 11.65 9.51 9.38
N ASN A 360 12.74 9.84 10.09
CA ASN A 360 13.65 10.88 9.64
C ASN A 360 14.58 10.34 8.54
N GLY A 361 15.29 9.23 8.81
CA GLY A 361 16.30 8.70 7.89
C GLY A 361 15.73 8.20 6.57
N MET A 362 14.83 7.21 6.61
CA MET A 362 14.29 6.61 5.39
C MET A 362 13.19 7.47 4.76
N LEU A 363 12.16 7.85 5.51
CA LEU A 363 11.00 8.52 4.92
C LEU A 363 11.29 9.98 4.53
N LYS A 364 11.77 10.80 5.47
CA LYS A 364 11.94 12.24 5.23
C LYS A 364 13.22 12.56 4.46
N ASP A 365 14.34 11.90 4.78
CA ASP A 365 15.63 12.19 4.15
C ASP A 365 15.86 11.38 2.86
N GLU A 366 15.77 10.04 2.89
CA GLU A 366 16.05 9.17 1.73
C GLU A 366 14.95 9.27 0.66
N LEU A 367 13.68 9.17 1.04
CA LEU A 367 12.54 9.28 0.11
C LEU A 367 12.09 10.73 -0.15
N GLY A 368 12.60 11.70 0.61
CA GLY A 368 12.31 13.11 0.40
C GLY A 368 10.87 13.53 0.75
N PHE A 369 10.20 12.84 1.67
CA PHE A 369 8.81 13.12 2.03
C PHE A 369 8.60 14.53 2.60
N GLN A 370 7.82 15.35 1.89
CA GLN A 370 7.52 16.74 2.25
C GLN A 370 6.27 16.92 3.12
N GLY A 371 5.38 15.91 3.15
CA GLY A 371 4.16 15.92 3.94
C GLY A 371 4.40 15.68 5.43
N TYR A 372 3.33 15.37 6.16
CA TYR A 372 3.37 15.13 7.61
C TYR A 372 3.13 13.68 7.97
N VAL A 373 3.78 13.22 9.05
CA VAL A 373 3.56 11.89 9.64
C VAL A 373 2.54 12.02 10.77
N MET A 374 1.43 11.29 10.67
CA MET A 374 0.47 11.12 11.78
C MET A 374 0.63 9.75 12.42
N SER A 375 0.27 9.63 13.70
CA SER A 375 0.14 8.32 14.33
C SER A 375 -1.11 7.60 13.86
N ASP A 376 -1.07 6.27 13.81
CA ASP A 376 -2.29 5.47 13.94
C ASP A 376 -2.97 5.78 15.30
N TRP A 377 -4.24 5.41 15.47
CA TRP A 377 -5.02 5.78 16.65
C TRP A 377 -4.43 5.17 17.91
N PHE A 378 -3.87 6.01 18.79
CA PHE A 378 -3.19 5.61 20.02
C PHE A 378 -1.80 4.95 19.82
N ALA A 379 -1.19 5.10 18.63
CA ALA A 379 0.16 4.58 18.36
C ALA A 379 1.31 5.52 18.81
N THR A 380 0.99 6.65 19.42
CA THR A 380 2.00 7.53 20.05
C THR A 380 2.35 6.98 21.43
N HIS A 381 3.61 6.67 21.68
CA HIS A 381 4.07 6.10 22.96
C HIS A 381 5.00 7.03 23.77
N SER A 382 5.34 8.20 23.22
CA SER A 382 6.17 9.20 23.90
C SER A 382 5.96 10.62 23.37
N GLY A 383 6.36 11.62 24.17
CA GLY A 383 6.32 13.04 23.78
C GLY A 383 7.54 13.44 22.94
N ALA A 384 8.49 14.18 23.54
CA ALA A 384 9.65 14.74 22.84
C ALA A 384 10.44 13.70 22.02
N LYS A 385 10.54 12.45 22.50
CA LYS A 385 11.21 11.34 21.78
C LYS A 385 10.53 11.07 20.42
N ALA A 386 9.23 10.82 20.38
CA ALA A 386 8.48 10.61 19.13
C ALA A 386 8.55 11.84 18.20
N ILE A 387 8.40 13.03 18.77
CA ILE A 387 8.44 14.30 18.02
C ILE A 387 9.78 14.50 17.32
N ASN A 388 10.89 14.31 18.05
CA ASN A 388 12.24 14.46 17.51
C ASN A 388 12.61 13.30 16.57
N ALA A 389 12.03 12.11 16.76
CA ALA A 389 12.19 10.98 15.85
C ALA A 389 11.44 11.14 14.52
N GLY A 390 10.55 12.14 14.38
CA GLY A 390 9.93 12.50 13.12
C GLY A 390 8.41 12.49 13.08
N LEU A 391 7.72 12.16 14.18
CA LEU A 391 6.25 12.24 14.25
C LEU A 391 5.79 13.70 14.22
N ASP A 392 4.81 14.03 13.38
CA ASP A 392 4.29 15.41 13.24
C ASP A 392 2.91 15.59 13.88
N MET A 393 2.04 14.58 13.88
CA MET A 393 0.67 14.70 14.40
C MET A 393 0.29 13.48 15.25
N SER A 394 -0.16 13.71 16.49
CA SER A 394 -0.63 12.64 17.38
C SER A 394 -2.15 12.48 17.27
N MET A 395 -2.60 11.31 16.84
CA MET A 395 -4.01 10.93 16.72
C MET A 395 -4.37 9.74 17.64
N PRO A 396 -5.55 9.75 18.28
CA PRO A 396 -6.56 10.81 18.26
C PRO A 396 -6.28 11.96 19.24
N GLY A 397 -5.06 12.06 19.77
CA GLY A 397 -4.64 13.08 20.72
C GLY A 397 -4.43 12.53 22.13
N PRO A 398 -5.46 11.97 22.77
CA PRO A 398 -5.32 11.29 24.05
C PRO A 398 -4.42 10.05 24.00
N ILE A 399 -3.80 9.71 25.14
CA ILE A 399 -2.91 8.53 25.28
C ILE A 399 -3.71 7.23 25.17
N SER A 400 -4.98 7.22 25.58
CA SER A 400 -5.81 6.01 25.55
C SER A 400 -7.29 6.38 25.49
N GLN A 401 -8.12 5.47 24.98
CA GLN A 401 -9.58 5.61 25.01
C GLN A 401 -10.14 5.71 26.45
N TYR A 402 -9.41 5.23 27.44
CA TYR A 402 -9.79 5.26 28.86
C TYR A 402 -9.23 6.48 29.61
N ASP A 403 -8.26 7.17 29.03
CA ASP A 403 -7.76 8.46 29.53
C ASP A 403 -7.86 9.51 28.41
N PRO A 404 -9.06 10.10 28.23
CA PRO A 404 -9.29 11.08 27.18
C PRO A 404 -8.65 12.44 27.47
N THR A 405 -7.97 12.61 28.62
CA THR A 405 -7.45 13.91 29.08
C THR A 405 -5.94 14.03 28.94
N SER A 406 -5.20 12.95 29.17
CA SER A 406 -3.75 12.95 29.02
C SER A 406 -3.36 12.83 27.55
N SER A 407 -2.34 13.59 27.13
CA SER A 407 -1.79 13.53 25.78
C SER A 407 -0.26 13.61 25.83
N TYR A 408 0.44 12.93 24.91
CA TYR A 408 1.87 13.15 24.70
C TYR A 408 2.17 14.50 24.03
N PHE A 409 1.18 15.08 23.34
CA PHE A 409 1.27 16.38 22.67
C PHE A 409 0.46 17.42 23.46
N GLY A 410 -0.23 18.35 22.80
CA GLY A 410 -1.02 19.41 23.43
C GLY A 410 -0.17 20.28 24.36
N ALA A 411 -0.60 20.41 25.62
CA ALA A 411 0.15 21.16 26.63
C ALA A 411 1.56 20.60 26.87
N ASN A 412 1.75 19.28 26.75
CA ASN A 412 3.06 18.66 26.95
C ASN A 412 4.03 19.00 25.81
N LEU A 413 3.53 19.23 24.58
CA LEU A 413 4.35 19.75 23.48
C LEU A 413 4.80 21.19 23.73
N VAL A 414 3.91 22.04 24.25
CA VAL A 414 4.27 23.42 24.64
C VAL A 414 5.38 23.40 25.70
N ASN A 415 5.20 22.60 26.76
CA ASN A 415 6.19 22.46 27.82
C ASN A 415 7.54 21.94 27.29
N ALA A 416 7.52 20.95 26.39
CA ALA A 416 8.74 20.39 25.80
C ALA A 416 9.50 21.41 24.93
N VAL A 417 8.80 22.35 24.30
CA VAL A 417 9.44 23.44 23.55
C VAL A 417 10.01 24.50 24.49
N GLU A 418 9.26 24.86 25.55
CA GLU A 418 9.72 25.81 26.55
C GLU A 418 10.91 25.30 27.38
N SER A 419 10.99 23.99 27.62
CA SER A 419 12.14 23.33 28.28
C SER A 419 13.34 23.12 27.36
N GLY A 420 13.15 23.22 26.04
CA GLY A 420 14.18 22.97 25.03
C GLY A 420 14.35 21.50 24.63
N ASP A 421 13.49 20.60 25.11
CA ASP A 421 13.48 19.18 24.70
C ASP A 421 13.01 18.99 23.25
N VAL A 422 12.22 19.93 22.72
CA VAL A 422 11.84 20.05 21.31
C VAL A 422 12.19 21.45 20.83
N SER A 423 12.90 21.57 19.70
CA SER A 423 13.26 22.90 19.20
C SER A 423 12.06 23.63 18.60
N ALA A 424 12.08 24.97 18.64
CA ALA A 424 11.07 25.79 17.98
C ALA A 424 11.07 25.56 16.45
N GLU A 425 12.23 25.25 15.87
CA GLU A 425 12.39 24.86 14.47
C GLU A 425 11.66 23.55 14.18
N ARG A 426 11.76 22.55 15.07
CA ARG A 426 11.04 21.28 14.92
C ARG A 426 9.53 21.49 14.99
N LEU A 427 9.05 22.28 15.97
CA LEU A 427 7.64 22.63 16.06
C LEU A 427 7.14 23.31 14.78
N ASN A 428 7.89 24.28 14.25
CA ASN A 428 7.53 24.97 13.01
C ASN A 428 7.58 24.03 11.80
N ASP A 429 8.53 23.10 11.72
CA ASP A 429 8.59 22.08 10.67
C ASP A 429 7.35 21.18 10.68
N MET A 430 6.94 20.70 11.86
CA MET A 430 5.70 19.92 12.00
C MET A 430 4.51 20.68 11.43
N VAL A 431 4.30 21.93 11.85
CA VAL A 431 3.17 22.75 11.36
C VAL A 431 3.30 23.05 9.86
N ARG A 432 4.51 23.28 9.35
CA ARG A 432 4.75 23.60 7.93
C ARG A 432 4.34 22.46 7.01
N ARG A 433 4.47 21.22 7.47
CA ARG A 433 4.10 20.00 6.73
C ARG A 433 2.58 19.81 6.64
N LEU A 434 1.78 20.45 7.51
CA LEU A 434 0.33 20.38 7.44
C LEU A 434 -0.18 21.30 6.30
N PRO A 435 -0.98 20.78 5.35
CA PRO A 435 -1.60 21.62 4.36
C PRO A 435 -2.66 22.51 5.01
N ALA A 436 -2.48 23.82 4.94
CA ALA A 436 -3.46 24.80 5.42
C ALA A 436 -4.36 25.23 4.26
N ASP A 437 -5.67 25.22 4.51
CA ASP A 437 -6.76 25.72 3.65
C ASP A 437 -7.33 24.73 2.61
N MET A 438 -8.38 24.03 3.02
CA MET A 438 -9.32 23.39 2.11
C MET A 438 -10.74 23.80 2.52
N SER A 439 -11.38 24.68 1.74
CA SER A 439 -12.80 24.93 1.89
C SER A 439 -13.58 23.62 1.69
N ILE A 440 -14.37 23.19 2.66
CA ILE A 440 -15.14 21.95 2.55
C ILE A 440 -16.64 22.26 2.52
N PRO A 441 -17.39 21.66 1.57
CA PRO A 441 -18.84 21.83 1.52
C PRO A 441 -19.55 21.15 2.70
N PRO A 442 -20.79 21.53 3.01
CA PRO A 442 -21.61 20.80 3.97
C PRO A 442 -21.89 19.37 3.48
N SER A 443 -21.98 18.45 4.45
CA SER A 443 -22.30 17.04 4.21
C SER A 443 -23.63 16.87 3.47
N ARG A 444 -23.65 16.00 2.44
CA ARG A 444 -24.80 15.74 1.56
C ARG A 444 -24.81 14.30 1.06
N ASP A 445 -25.76 13.92 0.21
CA ASP A 445 -25.63 12.70 -0.60
C ASP A 445 -24.48 12.88 -1.61
N VAL A 446 -23.52 11.97 -1.58
CA VAL A 446 -22.28 12.08 -2.36
C VAL A 446 -22.13 10.96 -3.39
N ARG A 447 -23.07 10.02 -3.45
CA ARG A 447 -22.95 8.79 -4.25
C ARG A 447 -22.92 9.02 -5.75
N ALA A 448 -23.51 10.13 -6.21
CA ALA A 448 -23.63 10.48 -7.62
C ALA A 448 -24.01 9.25 -8.48
N ASN A 449 -23.18 8.87 -9.44
CA ASN A 449 -23.31 7.66 -10.26
C ASN A 449 -22.23 6.60 -9.95
N HIS A 450 -21.57 6.67 -8.78
CA HIS A 450 -20.44 5.82 -8.44
C HIS A 450 -20.79 4.33 -8.37
N GLY A 451 -22.05 3.96 -8.16
CA GLY A 451 -22.50 2.56 -8.29
C GLY A 451 -22.13 1.91 -9.64
N LYS A 452 -22.20 2.64 -10.76
CA LYS A 452 -21.77 2.10 -12.07
C LYS A 452 -20.27 1.79 -12.10
N LEU A 453 -19.47 2.65 -11.48
CA LEU A 453 -18.03 2.48 -11.38
C LEU A 453 -17.69 1.30 -10.45
N ILE A 454 -18.39 1.15 -9.33
CA ILE A 454 -18.22 0.04 -8.38
C ILE A 454 -18.54 -1.30 -9.05
N ARG A 455 -19.61 -1.37 -9.86
CA ARG A 455 -19.93 -2.55 -10.66
C ARG A 455 -18.82 -2.89 -11.67
N LYS A 456 -18.29 -1.88 -12.37
CA LYS A 456 -17.15 -2.04 -13.30
C LYS A 456 -15.91 -2.58 -12.58
N HIS A 457 -15.60 -2.05 -11.40
CA HIS A 457 -14.48 -2.52 -10.58
C HIS A 457 -14.65 -3.98 -10.14
N GLY A 458 -15.83 -4.35 -9.61
CA GLY A 458 -16.11 -5.72 -9.20
C GLY A 458 -15.96 -6.72 -10.36
N ALA A 459 -16.43 -6.37 -11.55
CA ALA A 459 -16.31 -7.23 -12.73
C ALA A 459 -14.85 -7.34 -13.20
N ALA A 460 -14.14 -6.21 -13.31
CA ALA A 460 -12.74 -6.17 -13.76
C ALA A 460 -11.77 -6.83 -12.77
N GLY A 461 -12.09 -6.83 -11.47
CA GLY A 461 -11.32 -7.47 -10.41
C GLY A 461 -11.69 -8.93 -10.14
N THR A 462 -12.67 -9.49 -10.86
CA THR A 462 -13.03 -10.91 -10.77
C THR A 462 -12.06 -11.75 -11.60
N VAL A 463 -11.41 -12.72 -10.94
CA VAL A 463 -10.42 -13.61 -11.56
C VAL A 463 -11.06 -14.95 -11.89
N LEU A 464 -11.02 -15.37 -13.15
CA LEU A 464 -11.47 -16.70 -13.56
C LEU A 464 -10.31 -17.69 -13.39
N LEU A 465 -10.41 -18.59 -12.41
CA LEU A 465 -9.33 -19.52 -12.05
C LEU A 465 -9.43 -20.85 -12.79
N LYS A 466 -10.65 -21.31 -13.05
CA LYS A 466 -10.92 -22.55 -13.77
C LYS A 466 -12.11 -22.34 -14.68
N ASN A 467 -12.05 -22.88 -15.89
CA ASN A 467 -13.19 -22.99 -16.78
C ASN A 467 -13.01 -24.20 -17.72
N THR A 468 -13.63 -25.32 -17.38
CA THR A 468 -13.62 -26.54 -18.19
C THR A 468 -14.96 -26.69 -18.91
N ASN A 469 -14.98 -27.48 -19.99
CA ASN A 469 -16.19 -27.78 -20.76
C ASN A 469 -16.94 -26.54 -21.30
N ASN A 470 -16.27 -25.39 -21.40
CA ASN A 470 -16.88 -24.10 -21.74
C ASN A 470 -18.13 -23.81 -20.88
N THR A 471 -18.09 -24.13 -19.58
CA THR A 471 -19.21 -23.90 -18.66
C THR A 471 -19.56 -22.42 -18.58
N LEU A 472 -18.55 -21.54 -18.52
CA LEU A 472 -18.73 -20.10 -18.59
C LEU A 472 -18.24 -19.54 -19.94
N PRO A 473 -18.88 -18.46 -20.47
CA PRO A 473 -20.06 -17.78 -19.90
C PRO A 473 -21.35 -18.59 -20.11
N LEU A 474 -22.29 -18.41 -19.18
CA LEU A 474 -23.63 -18.99 -19.24
C LEU A 474 -24.36 -18.49 -20.48
N LYS A 475 -24.80 -19.42 -21.33
CA LYS A 475 -25.51 -19.08 -22.57
C LYS A 475 -26.99 -18.85 -22.31
N SER A 476 -27.73 -19.91 -21.99
CA SER A 476 -29.18 -19.84 -21.78
C SER A 476 -29.69 -20.95 -20.86
N PRO A 477 -29.16 -21.06 -19.62
CA PRO A 477 -29.70 -22.01 -18.65
C PRO A 477 -31.18 -21.70 -18.38
N ARG A 478 -32.00 -22.75 -18.26
CA ARG A 478 -33.42 -22.61 -17.88
C ARG A 478 -33.58 -22.73 -16.38
N ILE A 479 -32.79 -23.55 -15.69
CA ILE A 479 -32.85 -23.74 -14.24
C ILE A 479 -31.46 -23.58 -13.64
N ILE A 480 -31.30 -22.58 -12.77
CA ILE A 480 -30.08 -22.36 -11.99
C ILE A 480 -30.41 -22.68 -10.52
N ALA A 481 -29.58 -23.51 -9.89
CA ALA A 481 -29.60 -23.68 -8.44
C ALA A 481 -28.43 -22.91 -7.81
N VAL A 482 -28.73 -22.11 -6.78
CA VAL A 482 -27.77 -21.27 -6.07
C VAL A 482 -27.60 -21.81 -4.65
N PHE A 483 -26.36 -22.06 -4.26
CA PHE A 483 -26.01 -22.61 -2.97
C PHE A 483 -25.04 -21.70 -2.24
N GLY A 484 -25.10 -21.74 -0.92
CA GLY A 484 -24.09 -21.13 -0.06
C GLY A 484 -24.53 -19.81 0.59
N ASN A 485 -23.98 -19.57 1.77
CA ASN A 485 -24.35 -18.49 2.68
C ASN A 485 -23.88 -17.11 2.24
N ASP A 486 -23.11 -17.04 1.17
CA ASP A 486 -22.63 -15.79 0.56
C ASP A 486 -23.53 -15.31 -0.60
N ALA A 487 -24.52 -16.08 -1.02
CA ALA A 487 -25.34 -15.71 -2.18
C ALA A 487 -26.41 -14.66 -1.88
N GLU A 488 -26.92 -14.57 -0.65
CA GLU A 488 -28.10 -13.78 -0.28
C GLU A 488 -27.73 -12.44 0.38
N ASP A 489 -28.73 -11.68 0.83
CA ASP A 489 -28.55 -10.46 1.60
C ASP A 489 -28.05 -10.75 3.03
N ILE A 490 -27.42 -9.74 3.64
CA ILE A 490 -26.92 -9.80 5.02
C ILE A 490 -28.10 -9.91 5.99
N SER A 491 -28.17 -11.03 6.72
CA SER A 491 -29.34 -11.40 7.53
C SER A 491 -29.57 -10.52 8.76
N ARG A 492 -28.56 -9.76 9.18
CA ARG A 492 -28.61 -8.84 10.35
C ARG A 492 -28.47 -7.36 9.98
N GLY A 493 -28.65 -7.02 8.70
CA GLY A 493 -28.70 -5.65 8.21
C GLY A 493 -27.40 -5.14 7.57
N SER A 494 -27.53 -4.15 6.69
CA SER A 494 -26.45 -3.64 5.82
C SER A 494 -25.43 -2.73 6.52
N ALA A 495 -25.63 -2.41 7.80
CA ALA A 495 -24.60 -1.82 8.63
C ALA A 495 -23.67 -2.96 9.09
N VAL A 496 -22.75 -3.38 8.22
CA VAL A 496 -21.65 -4.30 8.56
C VAL A 496 -21.11 -3.90 9.94
N PRO A 497 -20.87 -4.81 10.90
CA PRO A 497 -20.56 -4.40 12.27
C PRO A 497 -19.35 -3.46 12.33
N LEU A 498 -19.63 -2.17 12.51
CA LEU A 498 -18.65 -1.07 12.52
C LEU A 498 -17.77 -1.06 13.80
N GLY A 499 -17.91 -2.07 14.66
CA GLY A 499 -17.31 -2.11 15.99
C GLY A 499 -15.95 -2.81 16.00
N PRO A 500 -14.91 -2.23 16.66
CA PRO A 500 -13.79 -3.03 17.13
C PRO A 500 -14.22 -3.85 18.36
N ALA A 501 -13.41 -4.87 18.67
CA ALA A 501 -13.30 -5.55 19.97
C ALA A 501 -13.98 -6.93 20.12
N TYR A 502 -13.20 -7.99 19.81
CA TYR A 502 -13.15 -9.30 20.48
C TYR A 502 -14.19 -10.41 20.22
N ALA A 503 -15.08 -10.29 19.24
CA ALA A 503 -15.93 -11.43 18.84
C ALA A 503 -16.10 -11.51 17.32
N PRO A 504 -16.21 -12.72 16.72
CA PRO A 504 -16.62 -12.84 15.33
C PRO A 504 -17.93 -12.05 15.16
N PRO A 505 -18.06 -11.21 14.13
CA PRO A 505 -19.19 -10.31 14.04
C PRO A 505 -20.46 -11.13 13.83
N GLN A 506 -21.28 -11.21 14.87
CA GLN A 506 -22.54 -11.91 14.78
C GLN A 506 -23.36 -11.34 13.61
N GLY A 507 -23.74 -12.17 12.65
CA GLY A 507 -24.51 -11.76 11.47
C GLY A 507 -23.75 -11.73 10.16
N VAL A 508 -22.44 -11.98 10.14
CA VAL A 508 -21.69 -12.17 8.88
C VAL A 508 -21.79 -13.59 8.36
N GLU A 509 -22.42 -14.52 9.10
CA GLU A 509 -22.58 -15.91 8.70
C GLU A 509 -23.49 -16.02 7.47
N MET A 510 -24.51 -15.18 7.33
CA MET A 510 -25.42 -15.18 6.19
C MET A 510 -25.39 -13.83 5.47
N GLY A 511 -25.21 -13.88 4.15
CA GLY A 511 -25.18 -12.74 3.23
C GLY A 511 -23.85 -12.56 2.51
N VAL A 512 -23.88 -11.86 1.38
CA VAL A 512 -22.68 -11.64 0.55
C VAL A 512 -21.59 -10.83 1.27
N GLN A 513 -20.33 -11.25 1.14
CA GLN A 513 -19.18 -10.55 1.69
C GLN A 513 -18.67 -9.45 0.75
N ALA A 514 -19.21 -8.24 0.89
CA ALA A 514 -18.85 -7.10 0.04
C ALA A 514 -17.49 -6.44 0.38
N MET A 515 -17.03 -6.54 1.63
CA MET A 515 -15.83 -5.92 2.20
C MET A 515 -15.42 -6.61 3.51
N GLY A 516 -14.21 -6.37 4.05
CA GLY A 516 -13.83 -6.86 5.38
C GLY A 516 -14.30 -5.95 6.52
N GLY A 517 -13.95 -6.31 7.76
CA GLY A 517 -14.29 -5.56 8.97
C GLY A 517 -13.24 -4.57 9.47
N GLY A 518 -13.62 -3.72 10.42
CA GLY A 518 -12.72 -2.76 11.07
C GLY A 518 -12.78 -1.35 10.48
N SER A 519 -11.73 -0.57 10.70
CA SER A 519 -11.56 0.80 10.18
C SER A 519 -11.57 0.88 8.66
N GLY A 520 -11.21 -0.21 7.98
CA GLY A 520 -11.20 -0.29 6.52
C GLY A 520 -12.58 -0.32 5.84
N SER A 521 -13.64 -0.52 6.63
CA SER A 521 -15.01 -0.77 6.16
C SER A 521 -15.81 0.49 5.88
N GLY A 522 -17.03 0.33 5.36
CA GLY A 522 -17.99 1.40 5.07
C GLY A 522 -19.42 1.00 5.38
N ARG A 523 -20.29 1.97 5.67
CA ARG A 523 -21.72 1.73 5.84
C ARG A 523 -22.41 1.64 4.47
N LEU A 524 -22.98 0.48 4.16
CA LEU A 524 -23.67 0.25 2.89
C LEU A 524 -25.00 1.01 2.85
N SER A 525 -25.14 1.92 1.87
CA SER A 525 -26.44 2.56 1.58
C SER A 525 -27.45 1.58 0.96
N TYR A 526 -26.94 0.61 0.21
CA TYR A 526 -27.62 -0.56 -0.32
C TYR A 526 -26.56 -1.62 -0.61
N LEU A 527 -27.00 -2.84 -0.89
CA LEU A 527 -26.16 -3.94 -1.35
C LEU A 527 -26.97 -4.74 -2.34
N VAL A 528 -26.38 -5.11 -3.47
CA VAL A 528 -27.00 -6.06 -4.40
C VAL A 528 -26.35 -7.42 -4.18
N SER A 529 -27.09 -8.38 -3.63
CA SER A 529 -26.60 -9.75 -3.46
C SER A 529 -26.57 -10.53 -4.79
N PRO A 530 -25.71 -11.55 -4.93
CA PRO A 530 -25.69 -12.42 -6.11
C PRO A 530 -27.06 -13.04 -6.42
N LEU A 531 -27.78 -13.50 -5.40
CA LEU A 531 -29.10 -14.10 -5.55
C LEU A 531 -30.12 -13.11 -6.11
N ASP A 532 -30.10 -11.86 -5.65
CA ASP A 532 -31.01 -10.82 -6.16
C ASP A 532 -30.67 -10.38 -7.58
N ALA A 533 -29.38 -10.29 -7.92
CA ALA A 533 -28.95 -10.02 -9.28
C ALA A 533 -29.34 -11.16 -10.25
N LEU A 534 -29.19 -12.42 -9.82
CA LEU A 534 -29.62 -13.59 -10.60
C LEU A 534 -31.14 -13.64 -10.80
N ARG A 535 -31.92 -13.34 -9.75
CA ARG A 535 -33.39 -13.21 -9.85
C ARG A 535 -33.78 -12.08 -10.81
N SER A 536 -33.08 -10.96 -10.77
CA SER A 536 -33.32 -9.83 -11.68
C SER A 536 -33.00 -10.19 -13.14
N ARG A 537 -31.91 -10.93 -13.39
CA ARG A 537 -31.58 -11.48 -14.72
C ARG A 537 -32.66 -12.46 -15.19
N ALA A 538 -33.14 -13.35 -14.31
CA ALA A 538 -34.22 -14.28 -14.64
C ALA A 538 -35.52 -13.57 -15.03
N ALA A 539 -35.92 -12.57 -14.24
CA ALA A 539 -37.15 -11.81 -14.49
C ALA A 539 -37.11 -10.99 -15.79
N SER A 540 -35.91 -10.61 -16.25
CA SER A 540 -35.71 -9.85 -17.50
C SER A 540 -35.39 -10.74 -18.72
N SER A 541 -35.26 -12.06 -18.53
CA SER A 541 -34.93 -13.00 -19.60
C SER A 541 -36.16 -13.55 -20.32
N ASP A 542 -36.10 -13.66 -21.65
CA ASP A 542 -37.18 -14.24 -22.46
C ASP A 542 -37.24 -15.78 -22.41
N ASN A 543 -36.29 -16.43 -21.71
CA ASN A 543 -36.16 -17.89 -21.70
C ASN A 543 -36.85 -18.57 -20.49
N ASN A 544 -37.65 -17.83 -19.71
CA ASN A 544 -38.31 -18.30 -18.49
C ASN A 544 -37.34 -18.94 -17.48
N MET A 545 -36.15 -18.34 -17.30
CA MET A 545 -35.16 -18.83 -16.34
C MET A 545 -35.75 -18.90 -14.92
N ARG A 546 -35.49 -20.02 -14.23
CA ARG A 546 -35.89 -20.26 -12.85
C ARG A 546 -34.66 -20.30 -11.95
N ILE A 547 -34.68 -19.49 -10.89
CA ILE A 547 -33.69 -19.52 -9.81
C ILE A 547 -34.24 -20.33 -8.64
N GLN A 548 -33.51 -21.34 -8.21
CA GLN A 548 -33.74 -22.13 -6.99
C GLN A 548 -32.55 -21.93 -6.05
N TYR A 549 -32.74 -22.06 -4.74
CA TYR A 549 -31.64 -21.78 -3.82
C TYR A 549 -31.74 -22.50 -2.48
N VAL A 550 -30.58 -22.81 -1.89
CA VAL A 550 -30.39 -23.18 -0.48
C VAL A 550 -29.15 -22.43 0.02
N THR A 551 -29.36 -21.37 0.79
CA THR A 551 -28.27 -20.46 1.20
C THR A 551 -27.67 -20.83 2.55
N ASP A 552 -28.29 -21.67 3.36
CA ASP A 552 -27.70 -22.09 4.65
C ASP A 552 -26.64 -23.18 4.45
N ASN A 553 -25.36 -22.87 4.71
CA ASN A 553 -24.26 -23.82 4.61
C ASN A 553 -24.45 -25.06 5.50
N SER A 554 -25.14 -24.95 6.64
CA SER A 554 -25.40 -26.09 7.52
C SER A 554 -26.36 -27.10 6.87
N VAL A 555 -27.32 -26.62 6.07
CA VAL A 555 -28.24 -27.46 5.29
C VAL A 555 -27.51 -28.06 4.09
N VAL A 556 -26.74 -27.24 3.36
CA VAL A 556 -26.00 -27.67 2.17
C VAL A 556 -24.92 -28.70 2.50
N ALA A 557 -24.14 -28.49 3.56
CA ALA A 557 -23.08 -29.42 3.98
C ALA A 557 -23.62 -30.79 4.40
N ASN A 558 -24.88 -30.85 4.86
CA ASN A 558 -25.59 -32.10 5.15
C ASN A 558 -26.28 -32.72 3.92
N ALA A 559 -26.06 -32.15 2.73
CA ALA A 559 -26.66 -32.57 1.47
C ALA A 559 -28.20 -32.61 1.45
N ASP A 560 -28.86 -31.75 2.24
CA ASP A 560 -30.31 -31.59 2.16
C ASP A 560 -30.69 -30.65 1.01
N PHE A 561 -31.01 -31.26 -0.13
CA PHE A 561 -31.42 -30.57 -1.35
C PHE A 561 -32.89 -30.82 -1.71
N SER A 562 -33.71 -31.17 -0.71
CA SER A 562 -35.14 -31.47 -0.89
C SER A 562 -35.94 -30.31 -1.51
N GLY A 563 -35.48 -29.07 -1.31
CA GLY A 563 -36.06 -27.85 -1.89
C GLY A 563 -35.65 -27.56 -3.35
N ILE A 564 -34.71 -28.33 -3.93
CA ILE A 564 -34.21 -28.11 -5.30
C ILE A 564 -34.93 -29.06 -6.26
N TYR A 565 -36.00 -28.56 -6.87
CA TYR A 565 -36.75 -29.22 -7.94
C TYR A 565 -37.49 -28.19 -8.83
N PRO A 566 -37.55 -28.39 -10.16
CA PRO A 566 -36.90 -29.44 -10.98
C PRO A 566 -35.37 -29.35 -11.01
N PHE A 567 -34.70 -30.42 -11.47
CA PHE A 567 -33.24 -30.50 -11.48
C PHE A 567 -32.59 -29.34 -12.25
N PRO A 568 -31.50 -28.74 -11.72
CA PRO A 568 -30.85 -27.59 -12.34
C PRO A 568 -29.96 -27.98 -13.53
N ASP A 569 -29.87 -27.06 -14.50
CA ASP A 569 -28.91 -27.12 -15.61
C ASP A 569 -27.48 -26.79 -15.12
N ILE A 570 -27.38 -26.02 -14.03
CA ILE A 570 -26.13 -25.57 -13.43
C ILE A 570 -26.31 -25.26 -11.94
N CYS A 571 -25.27 -25.55 -11.16
CA CYS A 571 -25.22 -25.23 -9.74
C CYS A 571 -24.16 -24.15 -9.49
N LEU A 572 -24.56 -23.03 -8.90
CA LEU A 572 -23.66 -21.95 -8.50
C LEU A 572 -23.46 -22.03 -6.98
N VAL A 573 -22.22 -22.10 -6.52
CA VAL A 573 -21.87 -22.13 -5.10
C VAL A 573 -21.15 -20.85 -4.76
N PHE A 574 -21.69 -20.07 -3.82
CA PHE A 574 -21.08 -18.85 -3.32
C PHE A 574 -20.48 -19.12 -1.94
N LEU A 575 -19.18 -18.85 -1.82
CA LEU A 575 -18.39 -19.01 -0.60
C LEU A 575 -17.78 -17.67 -0.21
N LYS A 576 -17.42 -17.53 1.06
CA LYS A 576 -16.74 -16.33 1.56
C LYS A 576 -15.74 -16.64 2.66
N SER A 577 -14.79 -15.73 2.83
CA SER A 577 -13.96 -15.65 4.03
C SER A 577 -14.09 -14.26 4.62
N TYR A 578 -14.29 -14.15 5.92
CA TYR A 578 -14.28 -12.91 6.64
C TYR A 578 -12.86 -12.59 7.15
N ALA A 579 -12.43 -11.34 6.98
CA ALA A 579 -11.21 -10.82 7.60
C ALA A 579 -11.51 -9.45 8.21
N THR A 580 -10.82 -9.12 9.30
CA THR A 580 -11.06 -7.89 10.03
C THR A 580 -9.80 -7.35 10.67
N GLU A 581 -9.78 -6.04 10.88
CA GLU A 581 -8.88 -5.41 11.82
C GLU A 581 -8.92 -6.09 13.21
N THR A 582 -7.78 -6.11 13.91
CA THR A 582 -7.50 -6.67 15.25
C THR A 582 -7.37 -8.19 15.35
N ILE A 583 -7.75 -8.95 14.31
CA ILE A 583 -7.74 -10.42 14.35
C ILE A 583 -7.25 -10.96 13.00
N ASP A 584 -6.18 -11.76 13.03
CA ASP A 584 -5.77 -12.54 11.85
C ASP A 584 -6.67 -13.77 11.68
N ARG A 585 -6.84 -14.22 10.43
CA ARG A 585 -7.61 -15.42 10.13
C ARG A 585 -6.95 -16.66 10.73
N SER A 586 -7.77 -17.64 11.11
CA SER A 586 -7.31 -18.90 11.71
C SER A 586 -7.26 -20.08 10.72
N SER A 587 -7.75 -19.91 9.50
CA SER A 587 -7.80 -20.95 8.48
C SER A 587 -7.62 -20.36 7.08
N PHE A 588 -6.98 -21.14 6.19
CA PHE A 588 -6.90 -20.82 4.77
C PHE A 588 -8.17 -21.19 4.01
N GLU A 589 -8.96 -22.15 4.47
CA GLU A 589 -10.23 -22.46 3.82
C GLU A 589 -11.22 -21.29 3.95
N ALA A 590 -12.17 -21.20 3.02
CA ALA A 590 -13.29 -20.28 3.19
C ALA A 590 -14.15 -20.72 4.39
N ASP A 591 -14.78 -19.76 5.07
CA ASP A 591 -15.46 -19.98 6.34
C ASP A 591 -16.73 -20.86 6.18
N TRP A 592 -17.27 -21.31 7.32
CA TRP A 592 -18.55 -22.04 7.42
C TRP A 592 -18.62 -23.33 6.59
N ASN A 593 -17.64 -24.22 6.78
CA ASN A 593 -17.57 -25.55 6.16
C ASN A 593 -17.57 -25.52 4.62
N SER A 594 -16.91 -24.53 4.03
CA SER A 594 -16.91 -24.30 2.58
C SER A 594 -16.57 -25.55 1.75
N THR A 595 -15.55 -26.33 2.14
CA THR A 595 -15.18 -27.57 1.44
C THR A 595 -16.29 -28.62 1.47
N ALA A 596 -16.98 -28.80 2.61
CA ALA A 596 -18.10 -29.72 2.69
C ALA A 596 -19.28 -29.27 1.81
N VAL A 597 -19.54 -27.96 1.78
CA VAL A 597 -20.55 -27.33 0.91
C VAL A 597 -20.26 -27.61 -0.57
N VAL A 598 -19.04 -27.35 -1.05
CA VAL A 598 -18.68 -27.62 -2.45
C VAL A 598 -18.81 -29.09 -2.77
N ASN A 599 -18.28 -29.98 -1.91
CA ASN A 599 -18.32 -31.42 -2.16
C ASN A 599 -19.75 -31.97 -2.19
N ALA A 600 -20.64 -31.51 -1.30
CA ALA A 600 -22.04 -31.90 -1.30
C ALA A 600 -22.75 -31.45 -2.59
N VAL A 601 -22.59 -30.20 -3.01
CA VAL A 601 -23.20 -29.67 -4.24
C VAL A 601 -22.62 -30.34 -5.48
N ALA A 602 -21.30 -30.50 -5.56
CA ALA A 602 -20.64 -31.17 -6.68
C ALA A 602 -21.05 -32.64 -6.83
N SER A 603 -21.37 -33.32 -5.72
CA SER A 603 -21.89 -34.69 -5.73
C SER A 603 -23.37 -34.75 -6.15
N TYR A 604 -24.15 -33.75 -5.80
CA TYR A 604 -25.58 -33.66 -6.13
C TYR A 604 -25.85 -33.17 -7.56
N CYS A 605 -25.12 -32.16 -8.05
CA CYS A 605 -25.48 -31.38 -9.24
C CYS A 605 -25.66 -32.28 -10.48
N PRO A 606 -26.91 -32.50 -10.98
CA PRO A 606 -27.17 -33.52 -12.00
C PRO A 606 -26.46 -33.25 -13.33
N SER A 607 -26.28 -31.98 -13.69
CA SER A 607 -25.57 -31.56 -14.90
C SER A 607 -24.05 -31.74 -14.82
N ARG A 608 -23.51 -32.05 -13.63
CA ARG A 608 -22.07 -32.07 -13.33
C ARG A 608 -21.37 -30.74 -13.66
N LYS A 609 -22.14 -29.64 -13.65
CA LYS A 609 -21.65 -28.27 -13.84
C LYS A 609 -21.83 -27.49 -12.55
N THR A 610 -20.88 -27.65 -11.63
CA THR A 610 -20.77 -26.78 -10.46
C THR A 610 -19.81 -25.65 -10.78
N VAL A 611 -20.23 -24.41 -10.52
CA VAL A 611 -19.40 -23.21 -10.58
C VAL A 611 -19.25 -22.69 -9.17
N VAL A 612 -18.01 -22.45 -8.72
CA VAL A 612 -17.74 -21.92 -7.38
C VAL A 612 -17.25 -20.48 -7.49
N ILE A 613 -17.85 -19.59 -6.71
CA ILE A 613 -17.51 -18.18 -6.62
C ILE A 613 -17.08 -17.89 -5.18
N THR A 614 -15.96 -17.22 -4.98
CA THR A 614 -15.46 -16.86 -3.65
C THR A 614 -15.40 -15.34 -3.47
N HIS A 615 -16.02 -14.83 -2.41
CA HIS A 615 -15.79 -13.45 -1.92
C HIS A 615 -14.85 -13.47 -0.70
N SER A 616 -13.58 -13.16 -0.91
CA SER A 616 -12.53 -13.34 0.10
C SER A 616 -11.64 -12.12 0.27
N ALA A 617 -11.00 -12.05 1.44
CA ALA A 617 -10.00 -11.03 1.78
C ALA A 617 -8.67 -11.20 1.03
N GLY A 618 -8.57 -12.23 0.19
CA GLY A 618 -7.36 -12.68 -0.44
C GLY A 618 -7.32 -14.21 -0.49
N ILE A 619 -6.21 -14.76 -0.03
CA ILE A 619 -5.84 -16.17 -0.19
C ILE A 619 -6.87 -17.11 0.47
N ASN A 620 -7.34 -18.09 -0.30
CA ASN A 620 -8.01 -19.27 0.22
C ASN A 620 -7.47 -20.53 -0.43
N THR A 621 -7.23 -21.58 0.36
CA THR A 621 -7.00 -22.93 -0.19
C THR A 621 -8.30 -23.51 -0.74
N MET A 622 -8.16 -24.35 -1.76
CA MET A 622 -9.29 -24.91 -2.50
C MET A 622 -9.12 -26.43 -2.66
N PRO A 623 -9.22 -27.24 -1.58
CA PRO A 623 -8.97 -28.69 -1.64
C PRO A 623 -9.94 -29.44 -2.58
N TRP A 624 -11.05 -28.81 -2.97
CA TRP A 624 -12.05 -29.31 -3.91
C TRP A 624 -11.81 -28.88 -5.37
N ALA A 625 -10.77 -28.06 -5.67
CA ALA A 625 -10.56 -27.46 -6.99
C ALA A 625 -10.39 -28.49 -8.11
N GLU A 626 -9.81 -29.66 -7.82
CA GLU A 626 -9.61 -30.74 -8.79
C GLU A 626 -10.84 -31.63 -9.01
N ASN A 627 -11.92 -31.43 -8.24
CA ASN A 627 -13.15 -32.20 -8.41
C ASN A 627 -13.68 -32.04 -9.87
N PRO A 628 -13.92 -33.14 -10.61
CA PRO A 628 -14.30 -33.06 -12.02
C PRO A 628 -15.67 -32.43 -12.26
N ASN A 629 -16.55 -32.42 -11.25
CA ASN A 629 -17.86 -31.77 -11.33
C ASN A 629 -17.79 -30.26 -11.01
N VAL A 630 -16.66 -29.77 -10.47
CA VAL A 630 -16.37 -28.34 -10.36
C VAL A 630 -15.77 -27.87 -11.68
N THR A 631 -16.59 -27.26 -12.52
CA THR A 631 -16.24 -26.92 -13.91
C THR A 631 -15.82 -25.47 -14.08
N ALA A 632 -16.12 -24.59 -13.13
CA ALA A 632 -15.52 -23.25 -13.12
C ALA A 632 -15.31 -22.73 -11.69
N ILE A 633 -14.32 -21.87 -11.51
CA ILE A 633 -13.94 -21.26 -10.24
C ILE A 633 -13.65 -19.78 -10.48
N LEU A 634 -14.23 -18.88 -9.68
CA LEU A 634 -14.00 -17.44 -9.74
C LEU A 634 -13.64 -16.90 -8.36
N ALA A 635 -12.57 -16.11 -8.29
CA ALA A 635 -12.25 -15.29 -7.14
C ALA A 635 -12.76 -13.86 -7.39
N ALA A 636 -13.85 -13.49 -6.72
CA ALA A 636 -14.50 -12.18 -6.84
C ALA A 636 -14.07 -11.18 -5.75
N HIS A 637 -13.22 -11.63 -4.81
CA HIS A 637 -12.66 -10.81 -3.74
C HIS A 637 -13.75 -10.05 -2.95
N TYR A 638 -13.55 -8.75 -2.68
CA TYR A 638 -14.50 -7.86 -2.01
C TYR A 638 -14.95 -6.74 -2.96
N PRO A 639 -16.04 -6.94 -3.72
CA PRO A 639 -16.41 -6.09 -4.85
C PRO A 639 -17.14 -4.80 -4.46
N GLY A 640 -17.51 -4.61 -3.19
CA GLY A 640 -18.29 -3.46 -2.73
C GLY A 640 -19.80 -3.63 -2.96
N GLN A 641 -20.54 -2.52 -2.96
CA GLN A 641 -22.02 -2.53 -2.89
C GLN A 641 -22.75 -3.14 -4.10
N GLU A 642 -22.04 -3.37 -5.21
CA GLU A 642 -22.55 -3.93 -6.47
C GLU A 642 -22.16 -5.40 -6.68
N ALA A 643 -21.82 -6.11 -5.60
CA ALA A 643 -21.32 -7.48 -5.62
C ALA A 643 -22.09 -8.39 -6.61
N GLY A 644 -23.40 -8.51 -6.45
CA GLY A 644 -24.25 -9.35 -7.27
C GLY A 644 -24.31 -8.94 -8.74
N ASN A 645 -24.46 -7.64 -9.02
CA ASN A 645 -24.50 -7.15 -10.40
C ASN A 645 -23.19 -7.42 -11.14
N SER A 646 -22.06 -7.18 -10.46
CA SER A 646 -20.73 -7.37 -11.05
C SER A 646 -20.42 -8.83 -11.37
N ILE A 647 -20.75 -9.77 -10.49
CA ILE A 647 -20.52 -11.19 -10.75
C ILE A 647 -21.47 -11.75 -11.82
N VAL A 648 -22.72 -11.27 -11.88
CA VAL A 648 -23.68 -11.70 -12.91
C VAL A 648 -23.26 -11.25 -14.30
N ASP A 649 -22.59 -10.11 -14.45
CA ASP A 649 -22.03 -9.68 -15.74
C ASP A 649 -20.96 -10.64 -16.26
N ILE A 650 -20.09 -11.13 -15.37
CA ILE A 650 -19.09 -12.14 -15.71
C ILE A 650 -19.77 -13.47 -16.04
N LEU A 651 -20.63 -13.97 -15.14
CA LEU A 651 -21.29 -15.27 -15.31
C LEU A 651 -22.00 -15.40 -16.66
N PHE A 652 -22.67 -14.35 -17.13
CA PHE A 652 -23.39 -14.36 -18.42
C PHE A 652 -22.56 -13.87 -19.61
N GLY A 653 -21.33 -13.41 -19.39
CA GLY A 653 -20.43 -12.96 -20.46
C GLY A 653 -20.77 -11.59 -21.03
N ASP A 654 -21.54 -10.78 -20.29
CA ASP A 654 -21.73 -9.35 -20.60
C ASP A 654 -20.39 -8.61 -20.43
N VAL A 655 -19.56 -9.09 -19.51
CA VAL A 655 -18.16 -8.69 -19.34
C VAL A 655 -17.28 -9.93 -19.42
N ASN A 656 -16.18 -9.83 -20.17
CA ASN A 656 -15.14 -10.85 -20.18
C ASN A 656 -14.28 -10.72 -18.91
N PRO A 657 -14.07 -11.79 -18.11
CA PRO A 657 -13.15 -11.73 -16.98
C PRO A 657 -11.76 -11.31 -17.45
N SER A 658 -11.21 -10.32 -16.76
CA SER A 658 -9.91 -9.71 -17.04
C SER A 658 -9.04 -9.60 -15.79
N GLY A 659 -9.56 -9.99 -14.62
CA GLY A 659 -8.81 -9.94 -13.38
C GLY A 659 -7.70 -10.99 -13.37
N HIS A 660 -6.60 -10.67 -12.69
CA HIS A 660 -5.50 -11.60 -12.43
C HIS A 660 -5.15 -11.57 -10.94
N LEU A 661 -4.75 -12.71 -10.38
CA LEU A 661 -4.49 -12.82 -8.95
C LEU A 661 -3.37 -11.86 -8.51
N PRO A 662 -3.61 -10.99 -7.50
CA PRO A 662 -2.58 -10.13 -6.92
C PRO A 662 -1.79 -10.83 -5.80
N TYR A 663 -1.89 -12.16 -5.70
CA TYR A 663 -1.24 -13.05 -4.74
C TYR A 663 -1.19 -14.49 -5.30
N THR A 664 -0.44 -15.38 -4.66
CA THR A 664 -0.39 -16.80 -5.03
C THR A 664 -1.49 -17.60 -4.31
N ILE A 665 -2.03 -18.65 -4.92
CA ILE A 665 -2.89 -19.65 -4.25
C ILE A 665 -2.15 -20.99 -4.25
N ALA A 666 -1.74 -21.41 -3.05
CA ALA A 666 -1.07 -22.69 -2.84
C ALA A 666 -1.94 -23.91 -3.14
N GLN A 667 -1.30 -25.01 -3.56
CA GLN A 667 -1.94 -26.33 -3.62
C GLN A 667 -2.23 -26.85 -2.21
N ASN A 668 -1.27 -26.74 -1.30
CA ASN A 668 -1.39 -27.15 0.09
C ASN A 668 -1.10 -25.98 1.02
N GLU A 669 -1.76 -25.94 2.18
CA GLU A 669 -1.52 -24.91 3.19
C GLU A 669 -0.05 -24.87 3.66
N ALA A 670 0.59 -26.04 3.70
CA ALA A 670 2.00 -26.20 4.12
C ALA A 670 3.01 -25.60 3.14
N ASP A 671 2.58 -25.24 1.92
CA ASP A 671 3.44 -24.59 0.92
C ASP A 671 3.68 -23.11 1.28
N TYR A 672 2.88 -22.52 2.16
CA TYR A 672 3.21 -21.23 2.77
C TYR A 672 4.20 -21.43 3.93
N PRO A 673 5.27 -20.62 4.02
CA PRO A 673 6.27 -20.79 5.08
C PRO A 673 5.67 -20.56 6.46
N THR A 674 5.86 -21.51 7.38
CA THR A 674 5.36 -21.43 8.76
C THR A 674 5.92 -20.23 9.55
N ALA A 675 7.10 -19.74 9.16
CA ALA A 675 7.72 -18.53 9.72
C ALA A 675 6.87 -17.26 9.51
N LEU A 676 5.91 -17.27 8.57
CA LEU A 676 4.99 -16.15 8.35
C LEU A 676 3.96 -15.98 9.48
N PHE A 677 3.76 -17.01 10.31
CA PHE A 677 2.79 -17.04 11.42
C PHE A 677 3.45 -17.10 12.80
N ASN A 678 4.78 -17.11 12.86
CA ASN A 678 5.51 -17.35 14.10
C ASN A 678 5.56 -16.10 14.95
N VAL A 679 4.65 -16.03 15.92
CA VAL A 679 4.57 -14.96 16.91
C VAL A 679 4.71 -15.59 18.29
N THR A 680 5.44 -14.95 19.20
CA THR A 680 5.59 -15.42 20.58
C THR A 680 4.21 -15.65 21.20
N ASP A 681 3.98 -16.86 21.73
CA ASP A 681 2.75 -17.19 22.46
C ASP A 681 2.52 -16.15 23.57
N PRO A 682 1.33 -15.52 23.65
CA PRO A 682 0.98 -14.60 24.72
C PRO A 682 1.33 -15.13 26.11
N ALA A 683 1.11 -16.43 26.38
CA ALA A 683 1.42 -17.03 27.68
C ALA A 683 2.91 -17.04 28.04
N GLN A 684 3.80 -16.84 27.07
CA GLN A 684 5.26 -16.81 27.24
C GLN A 684 5.82 -15.38 27.39
N ALA A 685 4.97 -14.35 27.44
CA ALA A 685 5.43 -12.98 27.63
C ALA A 685 5.92 -12.76 29.07
N THR A 686 7.23 -12.60 29.22
CA THR A 686 7.91 -12.46 30.52
C THR A 686 8.44 -11.04 30.77
N ASN A 687 8.44 -10.18 29.75
CA ASN A 687 8.93 -8.80 29.81
C ASN A 687 8.29 -7.95 28.70
N SER A 688 8.54 -6.64 28.72
CA SER A 688 7.92 -5.71 27.77
C SER A 688 8.26 -6.02 26.31
N ALA A 689 9.46 -6.51 26.02
CA ALA A 689 9.91 -6.80 24.66
C ALA A 689 9.60 -8.22 24.17
N ALA A 690 8.73 -8.98 24.86
CA ALA A 690 8.56 -10.41 24.59
C ALA A 690 8.09 -10.76 23.17
N TRP A 691 7.26 -9.92 22.55
CA TRP A 691 6.69 -10.18 21.25
C TRP A 691 7.63 -9.77 20.11
N GLN A 692 8.08 -10.75 19.35
CA GLN A 692 9.03 -10.59 18.24
C GLN A 692 8.54 -11.34 17.01
N SER A 693 8.73 -10.76 15.83
CA SER A 693 8.45 -11.35 14.53
C SER A 693 9.67 -11.10 13.63
N ASN A 694 10.48 -12.14 13.41
CA ASN A 694 11.71 -12.04 12.62
C ASN A 694 11.40 -12.31 11.15
N PHE A 695 11.66 -11.33 10.28
CA PHE A 695 11.40 -11.44 8.84
C PHE A 695 12.60 -12.14 8.16
N SER A 696 12.91 -13.35 8.62
CA SER A 696 14.08 -14.13 8.17
C SER A 696 13.97 -14.60 6.73
N GLU A 697 12.77 -14.63 6.17
CA GLU A 697 12.52 -14.91 4.76
C GLU A 697 13.03 -13.80 3.83
N GLY A 698 13.28 -12.60 4.37
CA GLY A 698 13.75 -11.45 3.61
C GLY A 698 12.80 -11.11 2.46
N LEU A 699 13.31 -11.13 1.23
CA LEU A 699 12.53 -10.82 0.03
C LEU A 699 11.57 -11.94 -0.40
N LEU A 700 11.65 -13.13 0.19
CA LEU A 700 10.98 -14.33 -0.27
C LEU A 700 9.59 -14.48 0.38
N ILE A 701 8.68 -13.57 0.07
CA ILE A 701 7.24 -13.70 0.38
C ILE A 701 6.44 -14.02 -0.88
N ASP A 702 5.27 -14.65 -0.70
CA ASP A 702 4.34 -15.05 -1.77
C ASP A 702 5.07 -15.72 -2.95
N TYR A 703 4.83 -15.33 -4.20
CA TYR A 703 5.38 -16.00 -5.38
C TYR A 703 6.91 -16.07 -5.39
N ARG A 704 7.62 -15.10 -4.78
CA ARG A 704 9.09 -15.15 -4.67
C ARG A 704 9.54 -16.33 -3.83
N HIS A 705 8.76 -16.71 -2.81
CA HIS A 705 9.00 -17.93 -2.04
C HIS A 705 8.78 -19.17 -2.90
N PHE A 706 7.65 -19.24 -3.61
CA PHE A 706 7.29 -20.38 -4.45
C PHE A 706 8.34 -20.60 -5.54
N ASP A 707 8.74 -19.54 -6.25
CA ASP A 707 9.77 -19.56 -7.28
C ASP A 707 11.13 -20.00 -6.72
N ALA A 708 11.54 -19.45 -5.58
CA ALA A 708 12.85 -19.75 -4.99
C ALA A 708 12.97 -21.19 -4.45
N ASN A 709 11.85 -21.87 -4.22
CA ASN A 709 11.81 -23.24 -3.69
C ASN A 709 11.24 -24.26 -4.68
N ASP A 710 11.06 -23.88 -5.95
CA ASP A 710 10.48 -24.72 -7.00
C ASP A 710 9.12 -25.35 -6.60
N ILE A 711 8.30 -24.59 -5.87
CA ILE A 711 6.97 -25.03 -5.43
C ILE A 711 5.95 -24.67 -6.50
N THR A 712 5.22 -25.64 -7.02
CA THR A 712 4.13 -25.40 -7.98
C THR A 712 2.86 -24.98 -7.23
N PRO A 713 2.36 -23.74 -7.41
CA PRO A 713 1.10 -23.33 -6.80
C PRO A 713 -0.11 -23.97 -7.52
N LEU A 714 -1.28 -23.92 -6.88
CA LEU A 714 -2.54 -24.26 -7.56
C LEU A 714 -2.89 -23.19 -8.61
N TYR A 715 -2.72 -21.92 -8.25
CA TYR A 715 -2.78 -20.78 -9.17
C TYR A 715 -1.69 -19.77 -8.78
N GLU A 716 -0.85 -19.40 -9.74
CA GLU A 716 0.28 -18.50 -9.53
C GLU A 716 -0.14 -17.02 -9.41
N PHE A 717 0.73 -16.21 -8.81
CA PHE A 717 0.62 -14.75 -8.87
C PHE A 717 0.53 -14.27 -10.32
N GLY A 718 -0.43 -13.39 -10.60
CA GLY A 718 -0.69 -12.90 -11.96
C GLY A 718 -1.50 -13.86 -12.83
N PHE A 719 -1.98 -14.99 -12.31
CA PHE A 719 -2.85 -15.91 -13.06
C PHE A 719 -4.28 -15.39 -13.18
N GLY A 720 -4.89 -15.58 -14.36
CA GLY A 720 -6.29 -15.29 -14.62
C GLY A 720 -6.69 -15.72 -16.04
N LEU A 721 -7.75 -16.52 -16.15
CA LEU A 721 -8.29 -16.92 -17.45
C LEU A 721 -9.22 -15.83 -18.03
N SER A 722 -9.41 -15.91 -19.34
CA SER A 722 -10.38 -15.10 -20.09
C SER A 722 -11.32 -16.00 -20.89
N TYR A 723 -12.44 -15.47 -21.39
CA TYR A 723 -13.29 -16.17 -22.36
C TYR A 723 -12.68 -16.21 -23.78
N THR A 724 -11.52 -15.60 -23.98
CA THR A 724 -10.70 -15.68 -25.19
C THR A 724 -9.27 -16.07 -24.82
N SER A 725 -8.45 -16.39 -25.83
CA SER A 725 -7.01 -16.60 -25.68
C SER A 725 -6.22 -15.42 -26.26
N PHE A 726 -4.99 -15.25 -25.77
CA PHE A 726 -4.03 -14.26 -26.24
C PHE A 726 -2.70 -14.95 -26.54
N ASP A 727 -2.10 -14.61 -27.69
CA ASP A 727 -0.74 -15.04 -28.04
C ASP A 727 0.23 -13.88 -27.87
N LEU A 728 1.32 -14.10 -27.13
CA LEU A 728 2.40 -13.13 -26.99
C LEU A 728 3.45 -13.33 -28.09
N ALA A 729 3.37 -12.54 -29.17
CA ALA A 729 4.38 -12.53 -30.22
C ALA A 729 5.54 -11.56 -29.88
N ARG A 730 6.79 -11.95 -30.17
CA ARG A 730 7.98 -11.12 -29.95
C ARG A 730 8.19 -10.03 -31.00
N GLU A 731 7.53 -10.13 -32.15
CA GLU A 731 7.72 -9.22 -33.27
C GLU A 731 6.65 -8.13 -33.27
N LEU A 732 7.03 -6.96 -32.74
CA LEU A 732 6.40 -5.69 -33.08
C LEU A 732 7.09 -5.19 -34.35
N GLU A 733 6.48 -5.41 -35.52
CA GLU A 733 6.78 -4.56 -36.69
C GLU A 733 6.18 -3.18 -36.38
N VAL A 734 7.05 -2.22 -36.07
CA VAL A 734 6.70 -0.81 -35.83
C VAL A 734 6.81 -0.02 -37.11
#